data_AF-A0AAV4YNK5-F1
#
_entry.id   AF-A0AAV4YNK5-F1
#
_cell.length_a   1.000
_cell.length_b   1.000
_cell.length_c   1.000
_cell.angle_alpha   90.00
_cell.angle_beta   90.00
_cell.angle_gamma   90.00
#
_symmetry.space_group_name_H-M   'P 1'
#
loop_
_entity.id
_entity.type
_entity.pdbx_description
1 polymer ?
#
loop_
_entity_poly.entity_id
_entity_poly.type
_entity_poly.pdbx_seq_one_letter_code
_entity_poly.pdbx_strand_id
1 'polypeptide(L)'
;MGLSIVQRIIAGFVLMLLLLVLLGFISILKIRGINEGLSQVSDRATPLVIAVAGLKGALQDSNRWVLTYRTSEEAAQLPQLASQFKAQQERFLAQSKEMARFDGVAEASERFRQVDGATREFYGLADQVLTQHGQWVAALDRRHELELAFIRLEDTYQWAADLLLQQTASKRSMRNKAELITSGIARDLKNIRRADAKTDLNELEKVLGKDIEMARKRLERVQVPDDVRQRFIVNLDRMQELALGPKGLLATMRNGQQLAASLQSLNQQLDTSLVNSLALLDEMAKSAGSIASASRVGADDAVSSASAWILIVSAISAAAALLIGYTTARSIQRPLQLIDRELDRMATGDMTRRIDYQSRCEFGSLTRSINTLADKTGELLAQINAGSRHLVDEASRAAEISERAMSRVQDQKSQTDQVAAAITELEVSATEVARSTDGTKREVDLADEEARAGRKQVATTRQITEQLAGAMEEAVGITHKLGEFSDNIGSILDVIRSIAEQTNLLALNAAIEAARAGDAGRGFAVVADEVRALANRTQTSTEEIQAMIESLQSSSKHVVAVMARSQEQTQDCVAQTRVMDEALQSIAERMSAIKAMADQVAHAAQEQISVSQGVARHVAGIADVAYETEREARESASSSEVLADLVAKQQQLIAHFKV
;
A
#
# COMPACT_ATOMS: atom_id res chain seq x y z
N MET A 1 -26.88 -36.24 8.75
CA MET A 1 -26.34 -34.89 8.43
C MET A 1 -24.83 -34.94 8.58
N GLY A 2 -24.07 -34.81 7.49
CA GLY A 2 -22.61 -34.83 7.57
C GLY A 2 -22.10 -33.47 8.04
N LEU A 3 -21.49 -33.40 9.22
CA LEU A 3 -20.81 -32.20 9.71
C LEU A 3 -19.82 -31.71 8.65
N SER A 4 -19.88 -30.42 8.31
CA SER A 4 -18.91 -29.76 7.42
C SER A 4 -17.50 -29.81 8.04
N ILE A 5 -16.44 -29.62 7.26
CA ILE A 5 -15.06 -29.61 7.77
C ILE A 5 -14.84 -28.45 8.72
N VAL A 6 -15.43 -27.26 8.52
CA VAL A 6 -15.41 -26.19 9.51
C VAL A 6 -16.29 -26.55 10.69
N GLN A 7 -17.38 -27.31 10.54
CA GLN A 7 -18.09 -27.84 11.72
C GLN A 7 -17.31 -28.97 12.41
N ARG A 8 -16.45 -29.73 11.73
CA ARG A 8 -15.55 -30.75 12.31
C ARG A 8 -14.28 -30.13 12.89
N ILE A 9 -13.81 -29.03 12.31
CA ILE A 9 -12.70 -28.20 12.76
C ILE A 9 -13.18 -27.32 13.90
N ILE A 10 -14.40 -26.76 13.88
CA ILE A 10 -15.03 -26.06 15.00
C ILE A 10 -15.41 -27.08 16.05
N ALA A 11 -16.03 -28.21 15.74
CA ALA A 11 -16.23 -29.25 16.75
C ALA A 11 -14.90 -29.78 17.27
N GLY A 12 -13.86 -29.85 16.43
CA GLY A 12 -12.50 -30.23 16.79
C GLY A 12 -11.76 -29.16 17.58
N PHE A 13 -11.97 -27.87 17.30
CA PHE A 13 -11.42 -26.71 18.00
C PHE A 13 -12.21 -26.43 19.26
N VAL A 14 -13.51 -26.67 19.30
CA VAL A 14 -14.36 -26.64 20.48
C VAL A 14 -14.02 -27.85 21.34
N LEU A 15 -13.78 -29.03 20.78
CA LEU A 15 -13.26 -30.17 21.52
C LEU A 15 -11.82 -29.91 21.99
N MET A 16 -10.96 -29.29 21.18
CA MET A 16 -9.60 -28.91 21.55
C MET A 16 -9.58 -27.76 22.54
N LEU A 17 -10.54 -26.83 22.48
CA LEU A 17 -10.73 -25.73 23.42
C LEU A 17 -11.32 -26.27 24.72
N LEU A 18 -12.27 -27.21 24.66
CA LEU A 18 -12.76 -27.93 25.82
C LEU A 18 -11.64 -28.79 26.42
N LEU A 19 -10.80 -29.43 25.61
CA LEU A 19 -9.63 -30.17 26.05
C LEU A 19 -8.50 -29.24 26.52
N LEU A 20 -8.36 -28.02 26.01
CA LEU A 20 -7.40 -27.00 26.46
C LEU A 20 -7.87 -26.30 27.72
N VAL A 21 -9.18 -26.09 27.86
CA VAL A 21 -9.81 -25.60 29.08
C VAL A 21 -9.78 -26.72 30.11
N LEU A 22 -9.99 -27.99 29.73
CA LEU A 22 -9.80 -29.15 30.59
C LEU A 22 -8.32 -29.32 30.96
N LEU A 23 -7.39 -29.17 30.01
CA LEU A 23 -5.94 -29.22 30.24
C LEU A 23 -5.51 -28.04 31.09
N GLY A 24 -6.06 -26.86 30.87
CA GLY A 24 -5.82 -25.65 31.65
C GLY A 24 -6.40 -25.78 33.05
N PHE A 25 -7.56 -26.39 33.20
CA PHE A 25 -8.19 -26.68 34.48
C PHE A 25 -7.44 -27.77 35.24
N ILE A 26 -7.07 -28.87 34.58
CA ILE A 26 -6.19 -29.93 35.12
C ILE A 26 -4.81 -29.34 35.44
N SER A 27 -4.26 -28.49 34.58
CA SER A 27 -2.97 -27.83 34.78
C SER A 27 -3.05 -26.86 35.95
N ILE A 28 -4.10 -26.07 36.12
CA ILE A 28 -4.29 -25.22 37.30
C ILE A 28 -4.46 -26.07 38.56
N LEU A 29 -5.20 -27.17 38.52
CA LEU A 29 -5.35 -28.11 39.64
C LEU A 29 -4.02 -28.80 39.99
N LYS A 30 -3.23 -29.19 39.00
CA LYS A 30 -1.93 -29.85 39.17
C LYS A 30 -0.83 -28.86 39.52
N ILE A 31 -0.85 -27.64 38.99
CA ILE A 31 0.00 -26.52 39.38
C ILE A 31 -0.30 -26.14 40.82
N ARG A 32 -1.56 -26.16 41.28
CA ARG A 32 -1.85 -26.01 42.72
C ARG A 32 -1.18 -27.12 43.53
N GLY A 33 -1.23 -28.39 43.08
CA GLY A 33 -0.50 -29.48 43.72
C GLY A 33 1.03 -29.33 43.67
N ILE A 34 1.59 -28.80 42.58
CA ILE A 34 3.02 -28.46 42.46
C ILE A 34 3.36 -27.30 43.39
N ASN A 35 2.52 -26.28 43.48
CA ASN A 35 2.74 -25.11 44.33
C ASN A 35 2.63 -25.48 45.82
N GLU A 36 1.73 -26.40 46.17
CA GLU A 36 1.68 -27.03 47.49
C GLU A 36 2.93 -27.87 47.77
N GLY A 37 3.42 -28.66 46.81
CA GLY A 37 4.67 -29.41 46.93
C GLY A 37 5.92 -28.53 47.03
N LEU A 38 5.99 -27.45 46.25
CA LEU A 38 7.09 -26.49 46.24
C LEU A 38 7.10 -25.65 47.52
N SER A 39 5.93 -25.23 48.02
CA SER A 39 5.80 -24.57 49.32
C SER A 39 6.15 -25.52 50.46
N GLN A 40 5.80 -26.81 50.38
CA GLN A 40 6.29 -27.80 51.35
C GLN A 40 7.82 -27.94 51.34
N VAL A 41 8.48 -27.89 50.18
CA VAL A 41 9.95 -27.98 50.10
C VAL A 41 10.62 -26.69 50.57
N SER A 42 10.15 -25.53 50.10
CA SER A 42 10.72 -24.20 50.36
C SER A 42 10.47 -23.74 51.79
N ASP A 43 9.23 -23.87 52.27
CA ASP A 43 8.80 -23.21 53.50
C ASP A 43 8.80 -24.15 54.71
N ARG A 44 8.84 -25.48 54.50
CA ARG A 44 8.76 -26.47 55.59
C ARG A 44 9.93 -27.45 55.62
N ALA A 45 10.18 -28.21 54.55
CA ALA A 45 11.14 -29.32 54.58
C ALA A 45 12.60 -28.88 54.56
N THR A 46 12.97 -27.91 53.72
CA THR A 46 14.36 -27.39 53.67
C THR A 46 14.74 -26.64 54.95
N PRO A 47 13.89 -25.73 55.48
CA PRO A 47 14.16 -25.12 56.79
C PRO A 47 14.21 -26.13 57.93
N LEU A 48 13.42 -27.22 57.88
CA LEU A 48 13.49 -28.31 58.86
C LEU A 48 14.85 -29.04 58.81
N VAL A 49 15.38 -29.35 57.62
CA VAL A 49 16.72 -29.94 57.49
C VAL A 49 17.79 -29.02 58.08
N ILE A 50 17.71 -27.72 57.80
CA ILE A 50 18.65 -26.72 58.34
C ILE A 50 18.53 -26.64 59.87
N ALA A 51 17.31 -26.64 60.41
CA ALA A 51 17.07 -26.58 61.85
C ALA A 51 17.60 -27.82 62.57
N VAL A 52 17.38 -29.02 62.02
CA VAL A 52 17.93 -30.28 62.57
C VAL A 52 19.46 -30.30 62.51
N ALA A 53 20.06 -29.80 61.41
CA ALA A 53 21.51 -29.66 61.32
C ALA A 53 22.06 -28.66 62.36
N GLY A 54 21.33 -27.56 62.61
CA GLY A 54 21.65 -26.59 63.67
C GLY A 54 21.62 -27.22 65.06
N LEU A 55 20.58 -27.99 65.38
CA LEU A 55 20.46 -28.73 66.64
C LEU A 55 21.59 -29.74 66.83
N LYS A 56 21.95 -30.49 65.78
CA LYS A 56 23.09 -31.42 65.79
C LYS A 56 24.40 -30.68 66.07
N GLY A 57 24.63 -29.55 65.42
CA GLY A 57 25.81 -28.70 65.67
C GLY A 57 25.87 -28.20 67.12
N ALA A 58 24.77 -27.64 67.63
CA ALA A 58 24.72 -27.15 69.01
C ALA A 58 24.91 -28.26 70.05
N LEU A 59 24.43 -29.48 69.79
CA LEU A 59 24.66 -30.65 70.66
C LEU A 59 26.13 -31.10 70.61
N GLN A 60 26.76 -31.13 69.44
CA GLN A 60 28.18 -31.47 69.29
C GLN A 60 29.08 -30.43 69.97
N ASP A 61 28.76 -29.14 69.83
CA ASP A 61 29.46 -28.05 70.51
C ASP A 61 29.28 -28.15 72.03
N SER A 62 28.07 -28.45 72.51
CA SER A 62 27.80 -28.70 73.93
C SER A 62 28.66 -29.86 74.45
N ASN A 63 28.69 -30.98 73.73
CA ASN A 63 29.54 -32.11 74.10
C ASN A 63 31.02 -31.73 74.13
N ARG A 64 31.52 -30.94 73.16
CA ARG A 64 32.91 -30.47 73.17
C ARG A 64 33.26 -29.73 74.46
N TRP A 65 32.36 -28.89 74.96
CA TRP A 65 32.57 -28.20 76.24
C TRP A 65 32.49 -29.15 77.44
N VAL A 66 31.59 -30.14 77.43
CA VAL A 66 31.54 -31.18 78.47
C VAL A 66 32.82 -32.02 78.48
N LEU A 67 33.32 -32.40 77.29
CA LEU A 67 34.60 -33.10 77.12
C LEU A 67 35.74 -32.28 77.73
N THR A 68 35.80 -30.98 77.42
CA THR A 68 36.84 -30.09 77.96
C THR A 68 36.72 -29.93 79.47
N TYR A 69 35.49 -29.82 79.99
CA TYR A 69 35.19 -29.72 81.42
C TYR A 69 35.63 -30.98 82.17
N ARG A 70 35.27 -32.17 81.68
CA ARG A 70 35.58 -33.46 82.34
C ARG A 70 37.07 -33.84 82.28
N THR A 71 37.85 -33.22 81.40
CA THR A 71 39.31 -33.38 81.37
C THR A 71 40.07 -32.33 82.18
N SER A 72 39.39 -31.30 82.68
CA SER A 72 40.03 -30.26 83.49
C SER A 72 40.09 -30.67 84.96
N GLU A 73 41.28 -30.63 85.54
CA GLU A 73 41.52 -30.86 86.97
C GLU A 73 41.69 -29.54 87.75
N GLU A 74 41.60 -28.39 87.08
CA GLU A 74 41.84 -27.08 87.70
C GLU A 74 40.52 -26.39 88.07
N ALA A 75 40.23 -26.28 89.38
CA ALA A 75 38.98 -25.70 89.89
C ALA A 75 38.70 -24.27 89.38
N ALA A 76 39.75 -23.48 89.11
CA ALA A 76 39.62 -22.11 88.62
C ALA A 76 39.01 -22.01 87.21
N GLN A 77 39.19 -23.03 86.36
CA GLN A 77 38.71 -23.02 84.97
C GLN A 77 37.27 -23.54 84.83
N LEU A 78 36.79 -24.31 85.81
CA LEU A 78 35.48 -24.97 85.76
C LEU A 78 34.31 -23.98 85.58
N PRO A 79 34.22 -22.83 86.28
CA PRO A 79 33.08 -21.91 86.11
C PRO A 79 32.99 -21.34 84.68
N GLN A 80 34.13 -21.04 84.06
CA GLN A 80 34.16 -20.54 82.68
C GLN A 80 33.70 -21.63 81.70
N LEU A 81 34.22 -22.86 81.84
CA LEU A 81 33.83 -23.98 80.99
C LEU A 81 32.34 -24.35 81.16
N ALA A 82 31.82 -24.32 82.39
CA ALA A 82 30.39 -24.49 82.66
C ALA A 82 29.55 -23.39 81.99
N SER A 83 30.02 -22.14 81.98
CA SER A 83 29.32 -21.05 81.29
C SER A 83 29.26 -21.25 79.77
N GLN A 84 30.33 -21.77 79.17
CA GLN A 84 30.39 -22.07 77.72
C GLN A 84 29.46 -23.23 77.37
N PHE A 85 29.44 -24.28 78.18
CA PHE A 85 28.46 -25.37 78.04
C PHE A 85 27.02 -24.84 78.15
N LYS A 86 26.73 -24.01 79.16
CA LYS A 86 25.40 -23.43 79.37
C LYS A 86 24.97 -22.54 78.19
N ALA A 87 25.89 -21.77 77.61
CA ALA A 87 25.60 -20.98 76.42
C ALA A 87 25.22 -21.85 75.21
N GLN A 88 25.89 -22.99 75.01
CA GLN A 88 25.50 -23.93 73.94
C GLN A 88 24.19 -24.67 74.25
N GLN A 89 23.93 -24.99 75.52
CA GLN A 89 22.63 -25.52 75.96
C GLN A 89 21.50 -24.53 75.70
N GLU A 90 21.67 -23.24 76.04
CA GLU A 90 20.68 -22.18 75.76
C GLU A 90 20.46 -21.99 74.25
N ARG A 91 21.54 -22.05 73.45
CA ARG A 91 21.45 -22.03 71.99
C ARG A 91 20.65 -23.21 71.44
N PHE A 92 20.91 -24.42 71.94
CA PHE A 92 20.15 -25.60 71.58
C PHE A 92 18.68 -25.45 71.97
N LEU A 93 18.37 -24.95 73.18
CA LEU A 93 17.00 -24.70 73.62
C LEU A 93 16.29 -23.64 72.77
N ALA A 94 16.99 -22.59 72.36
CA ALA A 94 16.43 -21.57 71.47
C ALA A 94 16.09 -22.16 70.09
N GLN A 95 17.01 -22.93 69.50
CA GLN A 95 16.77 -23.63 68.24
C GLN A 95 15.67 -24.70 68.37
N SER A 96 15.61 -25.40 69.50
CA SER A 96 14.59 -26.39 69.83
C SER A 96 13.20 -25.74 69.92
N LYS A 97 13.07 -24.53 70.48
CA LYS A 97 11.80 -23.78 70.46
C LYS A 97 11.34 -23.40 69.06
N GLU A 98 12.27 -23.09 68.15
CA GLU A 98 11.91 -22.82 66.75
C GLU A 98 11.34 -24.05 66.04
N MET A 99 11.60 -25.26 66.56
CA MET A 99 11.05 -26.49 65.98
C MET A 99 9.53 -26.60 66.10
N ALA A 100 8.90 -25.86 67.03
CA ALA A 100 7.44 -25.74 67.11
C ALA A 100 6.82 -25.14 65.83
N ARG A 101 7.59 -24.37 65.04
CA ARG A 101 7.13 -23.86 63.74
C ARG A 101 6.91 -24.96 62.71
N PHE A 102 7.48 -26.14 62.93
CA PHE A 102 7.31 -27.33 62.08
C PHE A 102 6.23 -28.28 62.61
N ASP A 103 5.41 -27.85 63.59
CA ASP A 103 4.28 -28.65 64.05
C ASP A 103 3.29 -28.94 62.92
N GLY A 104 2.97 -30.22 62.77
CA GLY A 104 2.14 -30.73 61.68
C GLY A 104 2.90 -31.21 60.45
N VAL A 105 4.24 -31.20 60.45
CA VAL A 105 5.05 -31.92 59.45
C VAL A 105 5.14 -33.40 59.84
N ALA A 106 4.78 -34.30 58.91
CA ALA A 106 4.60 -35.74 59.15
C ALA A 106 5.78 -36.38 59.91
N GLU A 107 5.47 -37.04 61.04
CA GLU A 107 6.42 -37.67 61.97
C GLU A 107 7.49 -36.74 62.58
N ALA A 108 7.67 -35.51 62.10
CA ALA A 108 8.69 -34.58 62.56
C ALA A 108 8.46 -34.17 64.02
N SER A 109 7.22 -33.90 64.43
CA SER A 109 6.91 -33.56 65.84
C SER A 109 7.11 -34.74 66.80
N GLU A 110 6.92 -35.99 66.35
CA GLU A 110 7.16 -37.20 67.17
C GLU A 110 8.67 -37.48 67.29
N ARG A 111 9.39 -37.48 66.16
CA ARG A 111 10.85 -37.62 66.15
C ARG A 111 11.53 -36.47 66.89
N PHE A 112 11.00 -35.26 66.78
CA PHE A 112 11.48 -34.13 67.57
C PHE A 112 11.21 -34.31 69.06
N ARG A 113 10.06 -34.84 69.47
CA ARG A 113 9.81 -35.20 70.88
C ARG A 113 10.81 -36.24 71.39
N GLN A 114 11.20 -37.21 70.57
CA GLN A 114 12.24 -38.19 70.91
C GLN A 114 13.63 -37.54 71.01
N VAL A 115 13.99 -36.68 70.06
CA VAL A 115 15.24 -35.90 70.08
C VAL A 115 15.28 -34.97 71.29
N ASP A 116 14.22 -34.22 71.56
CA ASP A 116 14.08 -33.33 72.71
C ASP A 116 14.15 -34.11 74.02
N GLY A 117 13.50 -35.28 74.11
CA GLY A 117 13.62 -36.19 75.25
C GLY A 117 15.04 -36.68 75.47
N ALA A 118 15.68 -37.24 74.43
CA ALA A 118 17.05 -37.76 74.50
C ALA A 118 18.07 -36.65 74.78
N THR A 119 17.88 -35.46 74.20
CA THR A 119 18.79 -34.33 74.44
C THR A 119 18.58 -33.70 75.80
N ARG A 120 17.36 -33.66 76.35
CA ARG A 120 17.12 -33.31 77.76
C ARG A 120 17.80 -34.30 78.70
N GLU A 121 17.74 -35.59 78.38
CA GLU A 121 18.49 -36.61 79.11
C GLU A 121 20.00 -36.36 79.02
N PHE A 122 20.55 -36.11 77.82
CA PHE A 122 21.96 -35.76 77.64
C PHE A 122 22.34 -34.51 78.45
N TYR A 123 21.58 -33.43 78.36
CA TYR A 123 21.87 -32.19 79.10
C TYR A 123 21.71 -32.38 80.60
N GLY A 124 20.76 -33.20 81.05
CA GLY A 124 20.60 -33.56 82.46
C GLY A 124 21.77 -34.39 82.98
N LEU A 125 22.20 -35.40 82.21
CA LEU A 125 23.40 -36.18 82.51
C LEU A 125 24.65 -35.31 82.47
N ALA A 126 24.77 -34.39 81.51
CA ALA A 126 25.89 -33.47 81.39
C ALA A 126 25.96 -32.54 82.59
N ASP A 127 24.84 -31.99 83.06
CA ASP A 127 24.79 -31.16 84.27
C ASP A 127 25.17 -31.96 85.52
N GLN A 128 24.74 -33.22 85.61
CA GLN A 128 25.17 -34.14 86.66
C GLN A 128 26.67 -34.44 86.56
N VAL A 129 27.23 -34.65 85.37
CA VAL A 129 28.67 -34.85 85.15
C VAL A 129 29.43 -33.60 85.55
N LEU A 130 28.99 -32.40 85.14
CA LEU A 130 29.63 -31.13 85.50
C LEU A 130 29.62 -30.93 87.02
N THR A 131 28.51 -31.25 87.67
CA THR A 131 28.36 -31.16 89.13
C THR A 131 29.23 -32.17 89.86
N GLN A 132 29.16 -33.46 89.50
CA GLN A 132 29.95 -34.52 90.14
C GLN A 132 31.45 -34.37 89.84
N HIS A 133 31.82 -33.91 88.64
CA HIS A 133 33.21 -33.65 88.26
C HIS A 133 33.74 -32.45 89.02
N GLY A 134 32.92 -31.40 89.19
CA GLY A 134 33.24 -30.28 90.07
C GLY A 134 33.43 -30.72 91.53
N GLN A 135 32.59 -31.63 92.04
CA GLN A 135 32.76 -32.22 93.38
C GLN A 135 34.00 -33.10 93.48
N TRP A 136 34.34 -33.84 92.42
CA TRP A 136 35.53 -34.67 92.35
C TRP A 136 36.81 -33.83 92.32
N VAL A 137 36.85 -32.77 91.50
CA VAL A 137 37.95 -31.78 91.49
C VAL A 137 38.07 -31.11 92.85
N ALA A 138 36.95 -30.69 93.48
CA ALA A 138 36.99 -30.14 94.83
C ALA A 138 37.48 -31.16 95.88
N ALA A 139 37.16 -32.45 95.72
CA ALA A 139 37.68 -33.52 96.57
C ALA A 139 39.17 -33.79 96.30
N LEU A 140 39.64 -33.62 95.06
CA LEU A 140 41.05 -33.70 94.67
C LEU A 140 41.85 -32.54 95.29
N ASP A 141 41.36 -31.31 95.17
CA ASP A 141 41.94 -30.13 95.82
C ASP A 141 41.97 -30.31 97.33
N ARG A 142 40.86 -30.76 97.93
CA ARG A 142 40.78 -31.02 99.37
C ARG A 142 41.73 -32.14 99.81
N ARG A 143 41.85 -33.19 99.00
CA ARG A 143 42.83 -34.26 99.23
C ARG A 143 44.24 -33.68 99.20
N HIS A 144 44.57 -32.84 98.23
CA HIS A 144 45.88 -32.20 98.14
C HIS A 144 46.18 -31.31 99.35
N GLU A 145 45.21 -30.51 99.80
CA GLU A 145 45.32 -29.73 101.04
C GLU A 145 45.57 -30.60 102.27
N LEU A 146 44.84 -31.71 102.38
CA LEU A 146 44.96 -32.67 103.48
C LEU A 146 46.28 -33.43 103.42
N GLU A 147 46.76 -33.84 102.24
CA GLU A 147 48.08 -34.44 102.04
C GLU A 147 49.19 -33.46 102.47
N LEU A 148 49.10 -32.18 102.11
CA LEU A 148 50.02 -31.14 102.59
C LEU A 148 49.94 -30.95 104.12
N ALA A 149 48.74 -31.01 104.70
CA ALA A 149 48.57 -30.98 106.15
C ALA A 149 49.13 -32.25 106.83
N PHE A 150 49.06 -33.40 106.15
CA PHE A 150 49.56 -34.68 106.62
C PHE A 150 51.08 -34.75 106.59
N ILE A 151 51.72 -34.16 105.57
CA ILE A 151 53.18 -33.98 105.53
C ILE A 151 53.65 -33.16 106.73
N ARG A 152 52.98 -32.03 107.02
CA ARG A 152 53.30 -31.22 108.21
C ARG A 152 53.08 -31.98 109.53
N LEU A 153 52.05 -32.82 109.59
CA LEU A 153 51.79 -33.70 110.73
C LEU A 153 52.88 -34.77 110.87
N GLU A 154 53.36 -35.36 109.78
CA GLU A 154 54.43 -36.35 109.77
C GLU A 154 55.69 -35.75 110.41
N ASP A 155 56.06 -34.52 110.03
CA ASP A 155 57.19 -33.78 110.62
C ASP A 155 57.01 -33.56 112.14
N THR A 156 55.85 -33.08 112.58
CA THR A 156 55.59 -32.82 114.02
C THR A 156 55.46 -34.10 114.83
N TYR A 157 54.90 -35.15 114.24
CA TYR A 157 54.79 -36.47 114.84
C TYR A 157 56.17 -37.11 115.00
N GLN A 158 57.02 -37.04 113.97
CA GLN A 158 58.36 -37.61 114.01
C GLN A 158 59.20 -36.95 115.12
N TRP A 159 59.11 -35.63 115.27
CA TRP A 159 59.74 -34.94 116.40
C TRP A 159 59.19 -35.39 117.76
N ALA A 160 57.87 -35.56 117.90
CA ALA A 160 57.26 -36.07 119.13
C ALA A 160 57.64 -37.53 119.43
N ALA A 161 57.77 -38.37 118.39
CA ALA A 161 58.19 -39.76 118.48
C ALA A 161 59.66 -39.87 118.92
N ASP A 162 60.55 -39.07 118.32
CA ASP A 162 61.97 -39.01 118.70
C ASP A 162 62.15 -38.54 120.15
N LEU A 163 61.39 -37.52 120.56
CA LEU A 163 61.38 -37.03 121.94
C LEU A 163 60.89 -38.11 122.93
N LEU A 164 59.84 -38.86 122.57
CA LEU A 164 59.34 -39.98 123.38
C LEU A 164 60.39 -41.11 123.51
N LEU A 165 61.10 -41.43 122.43
CA LEU A 165 62.18 -42.41 122.43
C LEU A 165 63.38 -41.94 123.26
N GLN A 166 63.72 -40.64 123.19
CA GLN A 166 64.81 -40.06 123.97
C GLN A 166 64.52 -40.12 125.47
N GLN A 167 63.30 -39.75 125.90
CA GLN A 167 62.92 -39.74 127.31
C GLN A 167 62.76 -41.15 127.91
N THR A 168 62.51 -42.15 127.07
CA THR A 168 62.41 -43.56 127.51
C THR A 168 63.73 -44.33 127.41
N ALA A 169 64.80 -43.70 126.90
CA ALA A 169 66.08 -44.36 126.62
C ALA A 169 66.77 -44.95 127.86
N SER A 170 66.51 -44.40 129.05
CA SER A 170 67.14 -44.84 130.31
C SER A 170 66.73 -46.26 130.74
N LYS A 171 65.57 -46.76 130.29
CA LYS A 171 65.08 -48.11 130.62
C LYS A 171 64.75 -48.87 129.35
N ARG A 172 65.49 -49.96 129.06
CA ARG A 172 65.28 -50.83 127.88
C ARG A 172 63.82 -51.28 127.73
N SER A 173 63.16 -51.65 128.83
CA SER A 173 61.74 -52.02 128.81
C SER A 173 60.81 -50.87 128.39
N MET A 174 61.09 -49.64 128.82
CA MET A 174 60.29 -48.46 128.44
C MET A 174 60.59 -48.00 127.01
N ARG A 175 61.86 -48.03 126.59
CA ARG A 175 62.26 -47.75 125.20
C ARG A 175 61.57 -48.70 124.22
N ASN A 176 61.58 -50.01 124.50
CA ASN A 176 60.90 -50.99 123.64
C ASN A 176 59.38 -50.74 123.57
N LYS A 177 58.74 -50.33 124.68
CA LYS A 177 57.32 -49.95 124.68
C LYS A 177 57.06 -48.70 123.83
N ALA A 178 57.91 -47.68 123.94
CA ALA A 178 57.81 -46.47 123.13
C ALA A 178 58.07 -46.75 121.64
N GLU A 179 59.08 -47.55 121.29
CA GLU A 179 59.42 -47.92 119.92
C GLU A 179 58.32 -48.72 119.23
N LEU A 180 57.64 -49.61 119.97
CA LEU A 180 56.49 -50.34 119.45
C LEU A 180 55.30 -49.42 119.13
N ILE A 181 55.13 -48.34 119.89
CA ILE A 181 54.11 -47.31 119.63
C ILE A 181 54.53 -46.47 118.42
N THR A 182 55.77 -45.95 118.44
CA THR A 182 56.22 -44.99 117.43
C THR A 182 56.34 -45.61 116.04
N SER A 183 56.86 -46.84 115.95
CA SER A 183 57.01 -47.58 114.70
C SER A 183 55.69 -48.07 114.11
N GLY A 184 54.68 -48.35 114.94
CA GLY A 184 53.32 -48.69 114.49
C GLY A 184 52.70 -47.51 113.75
N ILE A 185 52.59 -46.37 114.44
CA ILE A 185 52.01 -45.15 113.88
C ILE A 185 52.82 -44.61 112.68
N ALA A 186 54.16 -44.72 112.71
CA ALA A 186 55.00 -44.35 111.55
C ALA A 186 54.74 -45.23 110.32
N ARG A 187 54.46 -46.53 110.53
CA ARG A 187 54.05 -47.43 109.45
C ARG A 187 52.69 -47.02 108.90
N ASP A 188 51.76 -46.65 109.77
CA ASP A 188 50.43 -46.22 109.35
C ASP A 188 50.47 -44.91 108.57
N LEU A 189 51.27 -43.92 109.01
CA LEU A 189 51.55 -42.68 108.27
C LEU A 189 52.04 -42.99 106.84
N LYS A 190 52.98 -43.92 106.70
CA LYS A 190 53.52 -44.33 105.40
C LYS A 190 52.49 -45.08 104.54
N ASN A 191 51.65 -45.91 105.15
CA ASN A 191 50.58 -46.62 104.45
C ASN A 191 49.51 -45.64 103.94
N ILE A 192 49.16 -44.63 104.73
CA ILE A 192 48.23 -43.56 104.33
C ILE A 192 48.80 -42.74 103.17
N ARG A 193 50.09 -42.38 103.20
CA ARG A 193 50.73 -41.64 102.09
C ARG A 193 50.80 -42.44 100.79
N ARG A 194 50.93 -43.77 100.88
CA ARG A 194 50.95 -44.68 99.73
C ARG A 194 49.55 -45.08 99.27
N ALA A 195 48.51 -44.68 100.00
CA ALA A 195 47.16 -45.04 99.65
C ALA A 195 46.81 -44.41 98.29
N ASP A 196 46.36 -45.25 97.39
CA ASP A 196 45.98 -44.92 96.03
C ASP A 196 44.52 -45.33 95.77
N ALA A 197 44.10 -45.27 94.50
CA ALA A 197 42.76 -45.65 94.10
C ALA A 197 42.42 -47.15 94.34
N LYS A 198 43.42 -48.01 94.59
CA LYS A 198 43.25 -49.47 94.78
C LYS A 198 43.41 -49.91 96.23
N THR A 199 43.77 -48.97 97.11
CA THR A 199 43.97 -49.26 98.53
C THR A 199 42.62 -49.45 99.21
N ASP A 200 42.48 -50.52 100.00
CA ASP A 200 41.29 -50.75 100.84
C ASP A 200 41.29 -49.75 102.00
N LEU A 201 40.58 -48.63 101.79
CA LEU A 201 40.50 -47.54 102.75
C LEU A 201 39.75 -47.92 104.03
N ASN A 202 38.87 -48.93 103.98
CA ASN A 202 38.14 -49.38 105.17
C ASN A 202 39.05 -50.18 106.09
N GLU A 203 39.86 -51.07 105.53
CA GLU A 203 40.86 -51.79 106.31
C GLU A 203 41.94 -50.82 106.83
N LEU A 204 42.37 -49.84 106.03
CA LEU A 204 43.32 -48.82 106.46
C LEU A 204 42.77 -47.95 107.60
N GLU A 205 41.51 -47.50 107.52
CA GLU A 205 40.82 -46.75 108.58
C GLU A 205 40.72 -47.58 109.87
N LYS A 206 40.33 -48.86 109.75
CA LYS A 206 40.19 -49.76 110.88
C LYS A 206 41.52 -50.07 111.57
N VAL A 207 42.56 -50.36 110.78
CA VAL A 207 43.92 -50.60 111.28
C VAL A 207 44.43 -49.34 111.98
N LEU A 208 44.34 -48.18 111.32
CA LEU A 208 44.80 -46.93 111.90
C LEU A 208 44.04 -46.56 113.18
N GLY A 209 42.71 -46.65 113.19
CA GLY A 209 41.91 -46.35 114.37
C GLY A 209 42.29 -47.24 115.55
N LYS A 210 42.47 -48.55 115.29
CA LYS A 210 42.93 -49.50 116.29
C LYS A 210 44.35 -49.20 116.76
N ASP A 211 45.25 -48.84 115.87
CA ASP A 211 46.65 -48.56 116.20
C ASP A 211 46.80 -47.22 116.95
N ILE A 212 45.99 -46.20 116.66
CA ILE A 212 45.89 -44.96 117.45
C ILE A 212 45.35 -45.26 118.85
N GLU A 213 44.26 -46.03 118.98
CA GLU A 213 43.70 -46.40 120.28
C GLU A 213 44.69 -47.24 121.11
N MET A 214 45.36 -48.18 120.45
CA MET A 214 46.36 -49.03 121.07
C MET A 214 47.61 -48.25 121.43
N ALA A 215 48.03 -47.28 120.61
CA ALA A 215 49.10 -46.33 120.92
C ALA A 215 48.77 -45.53 122.18
N ARG A 216 47.53 -45.01 122.29
CA ARG A 216 47.05 -44.27 123.47
C ARG A 216 47.07 -45.14 124.74
N LYS A 217 46.48 -46.34 124.69
CA LYS A 217 46.47 -47.30 125.81
C LYS A 217 47.87 -47.75 126.22
N ARG A 218 48.77 -47.94 125.26
CA ARG A 218 50.16 -48.32 125.54
C ARG A 218 50.95 -47.15 126.13
N LEU A 219 50.67 -45.92 125.70
CA LEU A 219 51.33 -44.71 126.20
C LEU A 219 51.05 -44.46 127.70
N GLU A 220 49.86 -44.82 128.21
CA GLU A 220 49.56 -44.78 129.65
C GLU A 220 50.51 -45.66 130.48
N ARG A 221 51.04 -46.74 129.88
CA ARG A 221 51.99 -47.66 130.52
C ARG A 221 53.45 -47.25 130.34
N VAL A 222 53.69 -46.10 129.71
CA VAL A 222 55.01 -45.52 129.49
C VAL A 222 55.19 -44.34 130.46
N GLN A 223 56.20 -44.44 131.32
CA GLN A 223 56.49 -43.43 132.33
C GLN A 223 57.37 -42.33 131.69
N VAL A 224 56.76 -41.20 131.34
CA VAL A 224 57.39 -40.02 130.76
C VAL A 224 56.77 -38.75 131.36
N PRO A 225 57.47 -37.60 131.29
CA PRO A 225 56.90 -36.31 131.63
C PRO A 225 55.57 -36.02 130.92
N ASP A 226 54.66 -35.35 131.62
CA ASP A 226 53.31 -35.10 131.12
C ASP A 226 53.31 -34.22 129.86
N ASP A 227 54.27 -33.31 129.70
CA ASP A 227 54.42 -32.48 128.51
C ASP A 227 54.78 -33.30 127.26
N VAL A 228 55.67 -34.30 127.40
CA VAL A 228 56.05 -35.22 126.31
C VAL A 228 54.91 -36.17 125.97
N ARG A 229 54.23 -36.70 126.99
CA ARG A 229 53.01 -37.49 126.78
C ARG A 229 51.97 -36.67 126.01
N GLN A 230 51.73 -35.42 126.43
CA GLN A 230 50.73 -34.56 125.84
C GLN A 230 51.08 -34.19 124.39
N ARG A 231 52.35 -33.90 124.07
CA ARG A 231 52.79 -33.64 122.69
C ARG A 231 52.55 -34.84 121.76
N PHE A 232 52.81 -36.05 122.24
CA PHE A 232 52.53 -37.27 121.47
C PHE A 232 51.02 -37.47 121.28
N ILE A 233 50.23 -37.31 122.36
CA ILE A 233 48.75 -37.39 122.29
C ILE A 233 48.19 -36.34 121.33
N VAL A 234 48.65 -35.09 121.36
CA VAL A 234 48.19 -34.03 120.44
C VAL A 234 48.45 -34.40 118.97
N ASN A 235 49.58 -35.04 118.66
CA ASN A 235 49.83 -35.53 117.31
C ASN A 235 48.97 -36.74 116.95
N LEU A 236 48.70 -37.66 117.89
CA LEU A 236 47.76 -38.75 117.69
C LEU A 236 46.33 -38.24 117.46
N ASP A 237 45.90 -37.22 118.21
CA ASP A 237 44.58 -36.60 118.09
C ASP A 237 44.45 -35.86 116.77
N ARG A 238 45.50 -35.13 116.38
CA ARG A 238 45.56 -34.46 115.07
C ARG A 238 45.64 -35.45 113.92
N MET A 239 46.30 -36.59 114.10
CA MET A 239 46.30 -37.70 113.15
C MET A 239 44.91 -38.33 113.03
N GLN A 240 44.25 -38.57 114.16
CA GLN A 240 42.89 -39.08 114.20
C GLN A 240 41.92 -38.11 113.50
N GLU A 241 42.02 -36.81 113.77
CA GLU A 241 41.20 -35.79 113.12
C GLU A 241 41.49 -35.68 111.61
N LEU A 242 42.77 -35.59 111.22
CA LEU A 242 43.18 -35.40 109.83
C LEU A 242 43.04 -36.66 108.98
N ALA A 243 43.14 -37.87 109.53
CA ALA A 243 42.99 -39.12 108.77
C ALA A 243 41.59 -39.72 108.90
N LEU A 244 41.06 -39.84 110.13
CA LEU A 244 39.84 -40.58 110.47
C LEU A 244 38.61 -39.68 110.70
N GLY A 245 38.80 -38.35 110.70
CA GLY A 245 37.69 -37.42 110.85
C GLY A 245 36.68 -37.56 109.70
N PRO A 246 35.43 -37.12 109.89
CA PRO A 246 34.39 -37.15 108.84
C PRO A 246 34.77 -36.34 107.59
N LYS A 247 35.73 -35.40 107.72
CA LYS A 247 36.36 -34.65 106.62
C LYS A 247 37.88 -34.86 106.53
N GLY A 248 38.36 -35.98 107.10
CA GLY A 248 39.75 -36.38 107.09
C GLY A 248 40.17 -36.96 105.73
N LEU A 249 41.44 -37.31 105.61
CA LEU A 249 42.08 -37.79 104.40
C LEU A 249 41.45 -39.08 103.89
N LEU A 250 41.22 -40.08 104.77
CA LEU A 250 40.62 -41.35 104.34
C LEU A 250 39.16 -41.19 103.91
N ALA A 251 38.38 -40.35 104.61
CA ALA A 251 37.02 -40.01 104.21
C ALA A 251 36.99 -39.26 102.87
N THR A 252 37.93 -38.33 102.65
CA THR A 252 38.07 -37.57 101.39
C THR A 252 38.50 -38.47 100.24
N MET A 253 39.43 -39.40 100.48
CA MET A 253 39.86 -40.39 99.49
C MET A 253 38.73 -41.38 99.15
N ARG A 254 37.95 -41.82 100.13
CA ARG A 254 36.78 -42.68 99.92
C ARG A 254 35.72 -41.96 99.09
N ASN A 255 35.43 -40.70 99.45
CA ASN A 255 34.52 -39.86 98.69
C ASN A 255 35.04 -39.65 97.26
N GLY A 256 36.35 -39.38 97.09
CA GLY A 256 36.99 -39.26 95.78
C GLY A 256 36.93 -40.53 94.94
N GLN A 257 37.14 -41.72 95.53
CA GLN A 257 36.99 -43.01 94.85
C GLN A 257 35.53 -43.28 94.45
N GLN A 258 34.56 -42.98 95.33
CA GLN A 258 33.13 -43.10 95.05
C GLN A 258 32.69 -42.14 93.94
N LEU A 259 33.14 -40.88 94.00
CA LEU A 259 32.89 -39.87 92.98
C LEU A 259 33.53 -40.28 91.64
N ALA A 260 34.76 -40.80 91.63
CA ALA A 260 35.41 -41.29 90.41
C ALA A 260 34.66 -42.48 89.79
N ALA A 261 34.22 -43.45 90.60
CA ALA A 261 33.43 -44.59 90.11
C ALA A 261 32.05 -44.16 89.61
N SER A 262 31.38 -43.25 90.32
CA SER A 262 30.12 -42.63 89.89
C SER A 262 30.30 -41.87 88.58
N LEU A 263 31.35 -41.06 88.47
CA LEU A 263 31.70 -40.32 87.26
C LEU A 263 32.02 -41.23 86.09
N GLN A 264 32.66 -42.37 86.31
CA GLN A 264 32.90 -43.34 85.24
C GLN A 264 31.57 -43.87 84.69
N SER A 265 30.65 -44.29 85.57
CA SER A 265 29.32 -44.75 85.15
C SER A 265 28.52 -43.62 84.49
N LEU A 266 28.57 -42.42 85.04
CA LEU A 266 27.84 -41.27 84.55
C LEU A 266 28.39 -40.76 83.21
N ASN A 267 29.71 -40.78 83.02
CA ASN A 267 30.33 -40.48 81.71
C ASN A 267 29.95 -41.54 80.68
N GLN A 268 29.88 -42.83 81.05
CA GLN A 268 29.41 -43.87 80.14
C GLN A 268 27.94 -43.68 79.76
N GLN A 269 27.08 -43.31 80.72
CA GLN A 269 25.68 -42.97 80.46
C GLN A 269 25.56 -41.72 79.59
N LEU A 270 26.36 -40.68 79.85
CA LEU A 270 26.41 -39.45 79.07
C LEU A 270 26.86 -39.74 77.63
N ASP A 271 27.92 -40.50 77.43
CA ASP A 271 28.42 -40.87 76.11
C ASP A 271 27.37 -41.72 75.36
N THR A 272 26.68 -42.62 76.05
CA THR A 272 25.57 -43.41 75.47
C THR A 272 24.39 -42.52 75.09
N SER A 273 24.00 -41.58 75.97
CA SER A 273 22.93 -40.62 75.73
C SER A 273 23.27 -39.65 74.60
N LEU A 274 24.53 -39.25 74.48
CA LEU A 274 25.04 -38.46 73.35
C LEU A 274 24.94 -39.25 72.04
N VAL A 275 25.42 -40.49 72.02
CA VAL A 275 25.34 -41.36 70.83
C VAL A 275 23.88 -41.57 70.44
N ASN A 276 22.98 -41.82 71.40
CA ASN A 276 21.55 -41.95 71.17
C ASN A 276 20.94 -40.64 70.62
N SER A 277 21.25 -39.50 71.24
CA SER A 277 20.76 -38.18 70.81
C SER A 277 21.27 -37.81 69.41
N LEU A 278 22.54 -38.07 69.12
CA LEU A 278 23.12 -37.86 67.79
C LEU A 278 22.54 -38.84 66.77
N ALA A 279 22.27 -40.09 67.14
CA ALA A 279 21.62 -41.08 66.28
C ALA A 279 20.17 -40.67 65.96
N LEU A 280 19.40 -40.21 66.95
CA LEU A 280 18.06 -39.69 66.76
C LEU A 280 18.06 -38.40 65.93
N LEU A 281 19.04 -37.51 66.13
CA LEU A 281 19.22 -36.33 65.27
C LEU A 281 19.66 -36.71 63.86
N ASP A 282 20.45 -37.76 63.68
CA ASP A 282 20.86 -38.27 62.36
C ASP A 282 19.68 -38.96 61.65
N GLU A 283 18.87 -39.70 62.39
CA GLU A 283 17.64 -40.30 61.90
C GLU A 283 16.59 -39.23 61.58
N MET A 284 16.49 -38.19 62.41
CA MET A 284 15.64 -37.03 62.15
C MET A 284 16.17 -36.22 60.97
N ALA A 285 17.50 -36.09 60.79
CA ALA A 285 18.09 -35.44 59.62
C ALA A 285 17.87 -36.26 58.35
N LYS A 286 17.99 -37.59 58.44
CA LYS A 286 17.63 -38.53 57.36
C LYS A 286 16.14 -38.48 57.06
N SER A 287 15.29 -38.35 58.06
CA SER A 287 13.84 -38.22 57.89
C SER A 287 13.45 -36.86 57.35
N ALA A 288 14.07 -35.77 57.79
CA ALA A 288 13.85 -34.44 57.26
C ALA A 288 14.39 -34.36 55.83
N GLY A 289 15.52 -35.00 55.56
CA GLY A 289 16.09 -35.17 54.23
C GLY A 289 15.25 -36.09 53.35
N SER A 290 14.61 -37.12 53.91
CA SER A 290 13.69 -38.00 53.19
C SER A 290 12.32 -37.37 52.99
N ILE A 291 11.87 -36.49 53.89
CA ILE A 291 10.70 -35.64 53.70
C ILE A 291 11.02 -34.58 52.67
N ALA A 292 12.18 -33.93 52.72
CA ALA A 292 12.61 -32.99 51.68
C ALA A 292 12.79 -33.69 50.34
N SER A 293 13.34 -34.91 50.32
CA SER A 293 13.49 -35.70 49.10
C SER A 293 12.19 -36.32 48.65
N ALA A 294 11.25 -36.70 49.52
CA ALA A 294 9.93 -37.23 49.18
C ALA A 294 8.94 -36.11 48.83
N SER A 295 9.09 -34.92 49.38
CA SER A 295 8.39 -33.71 48.95
C SER A 295 9.02 -33.17 47.65
N ARG A 296 10.33 -33.37 47.43
CA ARG A 296 10.97 -33.09 46.14
C ARG A 296 10.64 -34.14 45.09
N VAL A 297 10.61 -35.43 45.44
CA VAL A 297 10.16 -36.54 44.58
C VAL A 297 8.66 -36.46 44.41
N GLY A 298 7.90 -35.99 45.40
CA GLY A 298 6.47 -35.75 45.32
C GLY A 298 6.14 -34.47 44.55
N ALA A 299 7.02 -33.46 44.56
CA ALA A 299 6.96 -32.31 43.67
C ALA A 299 7.44 -32.70 42.27
N ASP A 300 8.46 -33.55 42.15
CA ASP A 300 8.96 -34.09 40.88
C ASP A 300 7.99 -35.13 40.33
N ASP A 301 7.18 -35.82 41.14
CA ASP A 301 6.09 -36.72 40.77
C ASP A 301 4.79 -35.95 40.58
N ALA A 302 4.57 -34.84 41.29
CA ALA A 302 3.53 -33.89 40.92
C ALA A 302 3.89 -33.26 39.58
N VAL A 303 5.16 -33.00 39.30
CA VAL A 303 5.68 -32.54 38.01
C VAL A 303 5.74 -33.69 37.01
N SER A 304 6.04 -34.94 37.37
CA SER A 304 6.12 -36.10 36.47
C SER A 304 4.73 -36.62 36.15
N SER A 305 3.80 -36.61 37.10
CA SER A 305 2.39 -36.92 36.90
C SER A 305 1.62 -35.75 36.33
N ALA A 306 1.95 -34.49 36.67
CA ALA A 306 1.42 -33.36 35.92
C ALA A 306 1.99 -33.38 34.52
N SER A 307 3.27 -33.64 34.29
CA SER A 307 3.83 -33.76 32.95
C SER A 307 3.39 -35.05 32.27
N ALA A 308 3.06 -36.15 32.95
CA ALA A 308 2.54 -37.36 32.34
C ALA A 308 1.04 -37.26 32.08
N TRP A 309 0.24 -36.58 32.92
CA TRP A 309 -1.14 -36.24 32.60
C TRP A 309 -1.22 -35.11 31.59
N ILE A 310 -0.33 -34.14 31.63
CA ILE A 310 -0.16 -33.14 30.57
C ILE A 310 0.36 -33.85 29.33
N LEU A 311 1.24 -34.85 29.38
CA LEU A 311 1.71 -35.59 28.21
C LEU A 311 0.70 -36.62 27.75
N ILE A 312 -0.13 -37.22 28.60
CA ILE A 312 -1.18 -38.17 28.22
C ILE A 312 -2.40 -37.39 27.74
N VAL A 313 -2.82 -36.33 28.41
CA VAL A 313 -3.87 -35.44 27.91
C VAL A 313 -3.35 -34.61 26.74
N SER A 314 -2.08 -34.23 26.66
CA SER A 314 -1.50 -33.62 25.45
C SER A 314 -1.08 -34.64 24.41
N ALA A 315 -0.91 -35.92 24.69
CA ALA A 315 -0.71 -36.97 23.68
C ALA A 315 -2.03 -37.62 23.29
N ILE A 316 -3.09 -37.53 24.09
CA ILE A 316 -4.48 -37.81 23.70
C ILE A 316 -5.04 -36.58 23.03
N SER A 317 -4.72 -35.36 23.45
CA SER A 317 -5.06 -34.13 22.71
C SER A 317 -4.15 -33.96 21.52
N ALA A 318 -2.90 -34.44 21.51
CA ALA A 318 -2.06 -34.49 20.31
C ALA A 318 -2.33 -35.72 19.49
N ALA A 319 -2.76 -36.87 20.01
CA ALA A 319 -3.23 -37.99 19.19
C ALA A 319 -4.64 -37.72 18.71
N ALA A 320 -5.49 -37.00 19.45
CA ALA A 320 -6.75 -36.46 18.95
C ALA A 320 -6.49 -35.25 18.06
N ALA A 321 -5.48 -34.42 18.26
CA ALA A 321 -5.10 -33.35 17.32
C ALA A 321 -4.24 -33.86 16.17
N LEU A 322 -3.66 -35.04 16.26
CA LEU A 322 -3.00 -35.76 15.18
C LEU A 322 -3.97 -36.77 14.60
N LEU A 323 -5.09 -37.14 15.20
CA LEU A 323 -6.12 -38.00 14.59
C LEU A 323 -7.20 -37.12 14.02
N ILE A 324 -7.70 -36.12 14.74
CA ILE A 324 -8.40 -34.97 14.17
C ILE A 324 -7.42 -34.30 13.24
N GLY A 325 -6.18 -33.96 13.56
CA GLY A 325 -5.27 -33.37 12.58
C GLY A 325 -4.71 -34.33 11.54
N TYR A 326 -4.78 -35.66 11.64
CA TYR A 326 -4.47 -36.58 10.52
C TYR A 326 -5.71 -36.92 9.73
N THR A 327 -6.91 -36.93 10.32
CA THR A 327 -8.17 -37.11 9.58
C THR A 327 -8.58 -35.78 8.96
N THR A 328 -8.29 -34.67 9.60
CA THR A 328 -8.37 -33.28 9.16
C THR A 328 -7.20 -33.00 8.26
N ALA A 329 -5.94 -33.30 8.55
CA ALA A 329 -4.89 -33.23 7.52
C ALA A 329 -5.09 -34.23 6.40
N ARG A 330 -5.68 -35.42 6.55
CA ARG A 330 -5.96 -36.30 5.39
C ARG A 330 -7.24 -35.89 4.67
N SER A 331 -8.20 -35.23 5.33
CA SER A 331 -9.38 -34.61 4.72
C SER A 331 -9.20 -33.14 4.34
N ILE A 332 -8.03 -32.56 4.65
CA ILE A 332 -7.47 -31.27 4.24
C ILE A 332 -6.42 -31.61 3.20
N GLN A 333 -5.23 -32.15 3.50
CA GLN A 333 -4.16 -32.59 2.57
C GLN A 333 -4.61 -33.50 1.44
N ARG A 334 -5.57 -34.43 1.54
CA ARG A 334 -5.98 -35.14 0.30
C ARG A 334 -6.72 -34.22 -0.66
N PRO A 335 -7.80 -33.54 -0.26
CA PRO A 335 -8.41 -32.54 -1.13
C PRO A 335 -7.50 -31.34 -1.37
N LEU A 336 -6.58 -30.96 -0.48
CA LEU A 336 -5.61 -29.87 -0.64
C LEU A 336 -4.47 -30.28 -1.54
N GLN A 337 -3.91 -31.48 -1.49
CA GLN A 337 -2.89 -31.94 -2.46
C GLN A 337 -3.53 -32.16 -3.82
N LEU A 338 -4.79 -32.59 -3.86
CA LEU A 338 -5.57 -32.67 -5.10
C LEU A 338 -5.92 -31.27 -5.62
N ILE A 339 -6.33 -30.33 -4.75
CA ILE A 339 -6.57 -28.92 -5.08
C ILE A 339 -5.25 -28.24 -5.46
N ASP A 340 -4.15 -28.46 -4.75
CA ASP A 340 -2.81 -27.88 -4.92
C ASP A 340 -2.15 -28.42 -6.18
N ARG A 341 -2.23 -29.72 -6.45
CA ARG A 341 -1.76 -30.29 -7.72
C ARG A 341 -2.55 -29.76 -8.91
N GLU A 342 -3.87 -29.63 -8.78
CA GLU A 342 -4.68 -29.06 -9.86
C GLU A 342 -4.55 -27.53 -9.92
N LEU A 343 -4.31 -26.84 -8.81
CA LEU A 343 -4.02 -25.40 -8.75
C LEU A 343 -2.63 -25.08 -9.28
N ASP A 344 -1.61 -25.91 -9.06
CA ASP A 344 -0.28 -25.80 -9.66
C ASP A 344 -0.40 -25.92 -11.17
N ARG A 345 -1.21 -26.86 -11.65
CA ARG A 345 -1.55 -26.99 -13.07
C ARG A 345 -2.30 -25.77 -13.59
N MET A 346 -3.28 -25.25 -12.85
CA MET A 346 -3.97 -24.00 -13.18
C MET A 346 -3.02 -22.79 -13.15
N ALA A 347 -2.06 -22.75 -12.22
CA ALA A 347 -1.06 -21.69 -12.08
C ALA A 347 -0.03 -21.73 -13.22
N THR A 348 0.25 -22.91 -13.77
CA THR A 348 0.98 -23.06 -15.04
C THR A 348 0.12 -22.72 -16.27
N GLY A 349 -1.12 -22.31 -16.05
CA GLY A 349 -2.05 -21.83 -17.07
C GLY A 349 -3.20 -22.77 -17.44
N ASP A 350 -3.25 -24.02 -16.95
CA ASP A 350 -4.26 -25.01 -17.35
C ASP A 350 -5.59 -24.87 -16.57
N MET A 351 -6.43 -23.95 -17.02
CA MET A 351 -7.79 -23.70 -16.51
C MET A 351 -8.82 -24.73 -16.99
N THR A 352 -8.47 -25.73 -17.81
CA THR A 352 -9.39 -26.85 -18.17
C THR A 352 -9.56 -27.83 -17.02
N ARG A 353 -8.63 -27.82 -16.06
CA ARG A 353 -8.64 -28.72 -14.91
C ARG A 353 -9.86 -28.47 -14.06
N ARG A 354 -10.52 -29.54 -13.66
CA ARG A 354 -11.60 -29.49 -12.68
C ARG A 354 -11.23 -30.41 -11.54
N ILE A 355 -11.44 -29.89 -10.35
CA ILE A 355 -11.19 -30.61 -9.13
C ILE A 355 -12.45 -31.43 -8.87
N ASP A 356 -12.41 -32.73 -9.15
CA ASP A 356 -13.53 -33.65 -8.89
C ASP A 356 -13.53 -34.06 -7.41
N TYR A 357 -14.03 -33.17 -6.56
CA TYR A 357 -14.19 -33.41 -5.13
C TYR A 357 -15.62 -33.08 -4.69
N GLN A 358 -16.51 -34.06 -4.84
CA GLN A 358 -17.92 -33.92 -4.46
C GLN A 358 -18.11 -34.15 -2.96
N SER A 359 -18.03 -33.07 -2.18
CA SER A 359 -18.33 -33.09 -0.75
C SER A 359 -19.28 -31.96 -0.36
N ARG A 360 -20.04 -32.16 0.72
CA ARG A 360 -20.92 -31.13 1.32
C ARG A 360 -20.18 -30.25 2.34
N CYS A 361 -18.86 -30.42 2.49
CA CYS A 361 -18.01 -29.60 3.35
C CYS A 361 -17.40 -28.40 2.61
N GLU A 362 -16.57 -27.64 3.31
CA GLU A 362 -15.93 -26.41 2.87
C GLU A 362 -14.87 -26.65 1.80
N PHE A 363 -14.20 -27.80 1.74
CA PHE A 363 -13.40 -28.13 0.55
C PHE A 363 -14.28 -28.51 -0.63
N GLY A 364 -15.44 -29.11 -0.44
CA GLY A 364 -16.41 -29.26 -1.53
C GLY A 364 -16.95 -27.91 -2.00
N SER A 365 -17.14 -26.96 -1.07
CA SER A 365 -17.49 -25.58 -1.40
C SER A 365 -16.33 -24.82 -2.03
N LEU A 366 -15.10 -25.00 -1.57
CA LEU A 366 -13.88 -24.37 -2.08
C LEU A 366 -13.53 -24.94 -3.44
N THR A 367 -13.63 -26.25 -3.64
CA THR A 367 -13.54 -26.91 -4.94
C THR A 367 -14.63 -26.39 -5.87
N ARG A 368 -15.88 -26.22 -5.40
CA ARG A 368 -16.91 -25.55 -6.21
C ARG A 368 -16.52 -24.11 -6.51
N SER A 369 -16.02 -23.34 -5.56
CA SER A 369 -15.59 -21.95 -5.75
C SER A 369 -14.32 -21.82 -6.61
N ILE A 370 -13.39 -22.76 -6.56
CA ILE A 370 -12.18 -22.84 -7.39
C ILE A 370 -12.55 -23.31 -8.79
N ASN A 371 -13.44 -24.31 -8.92
CA ASN A 371 -13.98 -24.69 -10.22
C ASN A 371 -14.80 -23.53 -10.80
N THR A 372 -15.60 -22.82 -10.01
CA THR A 372 -16.27 -21.58 -10.44
C THR A 372 -15.27 -20.47 -10.75
N LEU A 373 -14.16 -20.35 -10.02
CA LEU A 373 -13.09 -19.41 -10.35
C LEU A 373 -12.37 -19.82 -11.63
N ALA A 374 -12.13 -21.11 -11.88
CA ALA A 374 -11.54 -21.62 -13.11
C ALA A 374 -12.52 -21.52 -14.28
N ASP A 375 -13.83 -21.73 -14.05
CA ASP A 375 -14.90 -21.49 -15.00
C ASP A 375 -14.98 -20.00 -15.32
N LYS A 376 -14.96 -19.12 -14.31
CA LYS A 376 -15.02 -17.66 -14.50
C LYS A 376 -13.72 -17.10 -15.07
N THR A 377 -12.57 -17.60 -14.68
CA THR A 377 -11.26 -17.21 -15.23
C THR A 377 -11.12 -17.78 -16.64
N GLY A 378 -11.60 -18.98 -16.89
CA GLY A 378 -11.70 -19.57 -18.22
C GLY A 378 -12.65 -18.77 -19.11
N GLU A 379 -13.86 -18.45 -18.63
CA GLU A 379 -14.81 -17.56 -19.31
C GLU A 379 -14.18 -16.18 -19.55
N LEU A 380 -13.46 -15.60 -18.59
CA LEU A 380 -12.76 -14.32 -18.74
C LEU A 380 -11.62 -14.42 -19.74
N LEU A 381 -10.77 -15.44 -19.69
CA LEU A 381 -9.68 -15.67 -20.65
C LEU A 381 -10.23 -15.96 -22.05
N ALA A 382 -11.34 -16.69 -22.15
CA ALA A 382 -12.06 -16.91 -23.40
C ALA A 382 -12.68 -15.61 -23.93
N GLN A 383 -13.25 -14.77 -23.06
CA GLN A 383 -13.75 -13.44 -23.39
C GLN A 383 -12.62 -12.48 -23.79
N ILE A 384 -11.47 -12.52 -23.11
CA ILE A 384 -10.30 -11.71 -23.46
C ILE A 384 -9.72 -12.22 -24.78
N ASN A 385 -9.59 -13.53 -25.00
CA ASN A 385 -9.13 -14.07 -26.29
C ASN A 385 -10.10 -13.73 -27.43
N ALA A 386 -11.41 -13.85 -27.21
CA ALA A 386 -12.42 -13.42 -28.16
C ALA A 386 -12.37 -11.91 -28.40
N GLY A 387 -12.19 -11.11 -27.35
CA GLY A 387 -12.03 -9.65 -27.41
C GLY A 387 -10.73 -9.23 -28.11
N SER A 388 -9.63 -9.96 -27.90
CA SER A 388 -8.36 -9.79 -28.59
C SER A 388 -8.53 -10.14 -30.08
N ARG A 389 -9.17 -11.25 -30.43
CA ARG A 389 -9.49 -11.56 -31.84
C ARG A 389 -10.34 -10.44 -32.47
N HIS A 390 -11.36 -9.99 -31.76
CA HIS A 390 -12.19 -8.87 -32.20
C HIS A 390 -11.38 -7.58 -32.35
N LEU A 391 -10.43 -7.30 -31.45
CA LEU A 391 -9.52 -6.14 -31.56
C LEU A 391 -8.56 -6.27 -32.75
N VAL A 392 -8.05 -7.46 -33.07
CA VAL A 392 -7.25 -7.67 -34.29
C VAL A 392 -8.12 -7.42 -35.53
N ASP A 393 -9.35 -7.93 -35.55
CA ASP A 393 -10.27 -7.73 -36.66
C ASP A 393 -10.67 -6.25 -36.83
N GLU A 394 -10.85 -5.51 -35.72
CA GLU A 394 -11.12 -4.08 -35.73
C GLU A 394 -9.89 -3.26 -36.11
N ALA A 395 -8.70 -3.60 -35.62
CA ALA A 395 -7.44 -2.96 -36.00
C ALA A 395 -7.15 -3.19 -37.50
N SER A 396 -7.36 -4.41 -37.99
CA SER A 396 -7.21 -4.73 -39.42
C SER A 396 -8.23 -3.96 -40.27
N ARG A 397 -9.49 -3.88 -39.82
CA ARG A 397 -10.50 -3.03 -40.47
C ARG A 397 -10.13 -1.55 -40.43
N ALA A 398 -9.61 -1.04 -39.32
CA ALA A 398 -9.18 0.35 -39.20
C ALA A 398 -7.99 0.66 -40.13
N ALA A 399 -7.02 -0.25 -40.24
CA ALA A 399 -5.92 -0.15 -41.20
C ALA A 399 -6.45 -0.13 -42.65
N GLU A 400 -7.35 -1.06 -43.00
CA GLU A 400 -7.95 -1.13 -44.33
C GLU A 400 -8.79 0.12 -44.65
N ILE A 401 -9.56 0.63 -43.68
CA ILE A 401 -10.31 1.89 -43.81
C ILE A 401 -9.34 3.05 -44.03
N SER A 402 -8.21 3.06 -43.33
CA SER A 402 -7.18 4.11 -43.44
C SER A 402 -6.49 4.07 -44.80
N GLU A 403 -6.15 2.89 -45.33
CA GLU A 403 -5.63 2.72 -46.69
C GLU A 403 -6.66 3.18 -47.75
N ARG A 404 -7.93 2.78 -47.58
CA ARG A 404 -9.02 3.24 -48.45
C ARG A 404 -9.22 4.75 -48.36
N ALA A 405 -9.04 5.35 -47.19
CA ALA A 405 -9.08 6.80 -47.00
C ALA A 405 -7.92 7.48 -47.73
N MET A 406 -6.70 6.96 -47.61
CA MET A 406 -5.54 7.48 -48.34
C MET A 406 -5.74 7.41 -49.86
N SER A 407 -6.26 6.29 -50.39
CA SER A 407 -6.59 6.17 -51.82
C SER A 407 -7.64 7.20 -52.24
N ARG A 408 -8.71 7.38 -51.44
CA ARG A 408 -9.76 8.36 -51.73
C ARG A 408 -9.26 9.80 -51.66
N VAL A 409 -8.34 10.10 -50.74
CA VAL A 409 -7.67 11.39 -50.66
C VAL A 409 -6.82 11.64 -51.91
N GLN A 410 -6.14 10.62 -52.44
CA GLN A 410 -5.39 10.74 -53.69
C GLN A 410 -6.31 11.04 -54.88
N ASP A 411 -7.45 10.35 -54.97
CA ASP A 411 -8.47 10.64 -55.98
C ASP A 411 -9.04 12.06 -55.82
N GLN A 412 -9.33 12.48 -54.58
CA GLN A 412 -9.81 13.81 -54.27
C GLN A 412 -8.79 14.89 -54.65
N LYS A 413 -7.49 14.69 -54.40
CA LYS A 413 -6.43 15.60 -54.84
C LYS A 413 -6.44 15.75 -56.36
N SER A 414 -6.48 14.64 -57.10
CA SER A 414 -6.56 14.65 -58.56
C SER A 414 -7.80 15.40 -59.07
N GLN A 415 -8.97 15.17 -58.45
CA GLN A 415 -10.19 15.91 -58.79
C GLN A 415 -10.08 17.41 -58.46
N THR A 416 -9.46 17.74 -57.33
CA THR A 416 -9.25 19.13 -56.89
C THR A 416 -8.33 19.87 -57.87
N ASP A 417 -7.26 19.22 -58.34
CA ASP A 417 -6.37 19.76 -59.38
C ASP A 417 -7.10 19.99 -60.71
N GLN A 418 -7.95 19.04 -61.12
CA GLN A 418 -8.78 19.19 -62.32
C GLN A 418 -9.76 20.35 -62.19
N VAL A 419 -10.40 20.51 -61.03
CA VAL A 419 -11.32 21.62 -60.76
C VAL A 419 -10.54 22.95 -60.75
N ALA A 420 -9.36 23.00 -60.15
CA ALA A 420 -8.51 24.20 -60.15
C ALA A 420 -8.13 24.62 -61.58
N ALA A 421 -7.75 23.66 -62.43
CA ALA A 421 -7.46 23.91 -63.84
C ALA A 421 -8.70 24.44 -64.58
N ALA A 422 -9.87 23.81 -64.38
CA ALA A 422 -11.13 24.24 -65.00
C ALA A 422 -11.55 25.66 -64.56
N ILE A 423 -11.33 26.02 -63.29
CA ILE A 423 -11.62 27.37 -62.79
C ILE A 423 -10.68 28.41 -63.43
N THR A 424 -9.41 28.06 -63.59
CA THR A 424 -8.43 28.93 -64.27
C THR A 424 -8.84 29.15 -65.73
N GLU A 425 -9.27 28.09 -66.41
CA GLU A 425 -9.78 28.18 -67.78
C GLU A 425 -11.08 29.00 -67.86
N LEU A 426 -11.98 28.86 -66.89
CA LEU A 426 -13.19 29.69 -66.76
C LEU A 426 -12.86 31.17 -66.54
N GLU A 427 -11.86 31.50 -65.71
CA GLU A 427 -11.42 32.89 -65.49
C GLU A 427 -10.88 33.51 -66.79
N VAL A 428 -10.05 32.76 -67.53
CA VAL A 428 -9.55 33.18 -68.85
C VAL A 428 -10.70 33.36 -69.84
N SER A 429 -11.64 32.41 -69.89
CA SER A 429 -12.80 32.47 -70.77
C SER A 429 -13.71 33.66 -70.45
N ALA A 430 -14.02 33.91 -69.18
CA ALA A 430 -14.84 35.04 -68.76
C ALA A 430 -14.15 36.39 -69.06
N THR A 431 -12.83 36.47 -68.88
CA THR A 431 -12.04 37.65 -69.25
C THR A 431 -12.11 37.91 -70.76
N GLU A 432 -12.02 36.87 -71.56
CA GLU A 432 -12.13 36.95 -73.02
C GLU A 432 -13.55 37.35 -73.47
N VAL A 433 -14.60 36.83 -72.81
CA VAL A 433 -15.99 37.24 -73.05
C VAL A 433 -16.18 38.72 -72.70
N ALA A 434 -15.65 39.20 -71.58
CA ALA A 434 -15.71 40.62 -71.20
C ALA A 434 -15.01 41.50 -72.25
N ARG A 435 -13.82 41.10 -72.71
CA ARG A 435 -13.07 41.79 -73.77
C ARG A 435 -13.81 41.82 -75.10
N SER A 436 -14.37 40.70 -75.53
CA SER A 436 -15.16 40.57 -76.76
C SER A 436 -16.44 41.40 -76.70
N THR A 437 -17.08 41.45 -75.53
CA THR A 437 -18.28 42.26 -75.28
C THR A 437 -17.97 43.76 -75.35
N ASP A 438 -16.83 44.20 -74.81
CA ASP A 438 -16.38 45.59 -74.95
C ASP A 438 -16.09 45.96 -76.41
N GLY A 439 -15.50 45.04 -77.19
CA GLY A 439 -15.37 45.18 -78.64
C GLY A 439 -16.71 45.32 -79.34
N THR A 440 -17.69 44.46 -78.99
CA THR A 440 -19.04 44.47 -79.55
C THR A 440 -19.76 45.80 -79.25
N LYS A 441 -19.61 46.35 -78.04
CA LYS A 441 -20.17 47.66 -77.68
C LYS A 441 -19.68 48.78 -78.60
N ARG A 442 -18.39 48.80 -78.93
CA ARG A 442 -17.81 49.81 -79.82
C ARG A 442 -18.38 49.71 -81.22
N GLU A 443 -18.53 48.51 -81.76
CA GLU A 443 -19.15 48.30 -83.08
C GLU A 443 -20.62 48.72 -83.10
N VAL A 444 -21.36 48.45 -82.02
CA VAL A 444 -22.76 48.89 -81.86
C VAL A 444 -22.86 50.41 -81.78
N ASP A 445 -21.95 51.07 -81.07
CA ASP A 445 -21.90 52.54 -81.00
C ASP A 445 -21.61 53.15 -82.37
N LEU A 446 -20.67 52.59 -83.14
CA LEU A 446 -20.40 53.00 -84.52
C LEU A 446 -21.63 52.81 -85.42
N ALA A 447 -22.32 51.67 -85.31
CA ALA A 447 -23.53 51.41 -86.09
C ALA A 447 -24.70 52.36 -85.73
N ASP A 448 -24.87 52.72 -84.45
CA ASP A 448 -25.86 53.73 -84.03
C ASP A 448 -25.51 55.12 -84.60
N GLU A 449 -24.24 55.51 -84.57
CA GLU A 449 -23.76 56.76 -85.18
C GLU A 449 -24.02 56.79 -86.70
N GLU A 450 -23.69 55.71 -87.43
CA GLU A 450 -23.96 55.60 -88.87
C GLU A 450 -25.46 55.63 -89.19
N ALA A 451 -26.30 54.95 -88.41
CA ALA A 451 -27.74 54.99 -88.58
C ALA A 451 -28.29 56.41 -88.39
N ARG A 452 -27.86 57.13 -87.35
CA ARG A 452 -28.25 58.53 -87.10
C ARG A 452 -27.77 59.46 -88.21
N ALA A 453 -26.55 59.28 -88.70
CA ALA A 453 -26.03 60.03 -89.84
C ALA A 453 -26.87 59.76 -91.11
N GLY A 454 -27.22 58.49 -91.36
CA GLY A 454 -28.11 58.09 -92.44
C GLY A 454 -29.49 58.77 -92.36
N ARG A 455 -30.10 58.83 -91.17
CA ARG A 455 -31.39 59.52 -90.95
C ARG A 455 -31.32 60.99 -91.32
N LYS A 456 -30.23 61.66 -90.91
CA LYS A 456 -30.01 63.07 -91.26
C LYS A 456 -29.89 63.27 -92.78
N GLN A 457 -29.24 62.34 -93.47
CA GLN A 457 -29.15 62.37 -94.94
C GLN A 457 -30.51 62.14 -95.60
N VAL A 458 -31.30 61.17 -95.13
CA VAL A 458 -32.66 60.90 -95.63
C VAL A 458 -33.59 62.09 -95.42
N ALA A 459 -33.53 62.73 -94.25
CA ALA A 459 -34.29 63.94 -93.96
C ALA A 459 -33.93 65.09 -94.93
N THR A 460 -32.65 65.24 -95.25
CA THR A 460 -32.16 66.21 -96.23
C THR A 460 -32.66 65.89 -97.64
N THR A 461 -32.59 64.62 -98.06
CA THR A 461 -33.13 64.16 -99.35
C THR A 461 -34.62 64.43 -99.47
N ARG A 462 -35.41 64.12 -98.42
CA ARG A 462 -36.84 64.41 -98.39
C ARG A 462 -37.13 65.88 -98.65
N GLN A 463 -36.41 66.78 -97.97
CA GLN A 463 -36.57 68.23 -98.16
C GLN A 463 -36.27 68.66 -99.60
N ILE A 464 -35.20 68.13 -100.21
CA ILE A 464 -34.84 68.43 -101.60
C ILE A 464 -35.92 67.91 -102.57
N THR A 465 -36.44 66.71 -102.33
CA THR A 465 -37.51 66.11 -103.15
C THR A 465 -38.83 66.89 -103.03
N GLU A 466 -39.19 67.35 -101.83
CA GLU A 466 -40.35 68.23 -101.62
C GLU A 466 -40.20 69.58 -102.35
N GLN A 467 -39.00 70.17 -102.34
CA GLN A 467 -38.70 71.37 -103.13
C GLN A 467 -38.81 71.11 -104.64
N LEU A 468 -38.32 69.96 -105.11
CA LEU A 468 -38.44 69.55 -106.52
C LEU A 468 -39.90 69.37 -106.94
N ALA A 469 -40.75 68.79 -106.07
CA ALA A 469 -42.18 68.65 -106.33
C ALA A 469 -42.85 70.01 -106.56
N GLY A 470 -42.53 71.01 -105.73
CA GLY A 470 -43.03 72.38 -105.89
C GLY A 470 -42.55 73.04 -107.18
N ALA A 471 -41.28 72.86 -107.56
CA ALA A 471 -40.74 73.39 -108.82
C ALA A 471 -41.40 72.76 -110.06
N MET A 472 -41.75 71.46 -110.01
CA MET A 472 -42.49 70.78 -111.07
C MET A 472 -43.92 71.32 -111.21
N GLU A 473 -44.61 71.56 -110.10
CA GLU A 473 -45.95 72.15 -110.10
C GLU A 473 -45.97 73.55 -110.74
N GLU A 474 -44.97 74.37 -110.43
CA GLU A 474 -44.77 75.67 -111.08
C GLU A 474 -44.53 75.53 -112.59
N ALA A 475 -43.67 74.59 -113.01
CA ALA A 475 -43.37 74.33 -114.42
C ALA A 475 -44.60 73.85 -115.21
N VAL A 476 -45.46 73.01 -114.61
CA VAL A 476 -46.75 72.61 -115.18
C VAL A 476 -47.64 73.84 -115.41
N GLY A 477 -47.73 74.73 -114.43
CA GLY A 477 -48.49 75.97 -114.55
C GLY A 477 -48.01 76.89 -115.67
N ILE A 478 -46.69 77.03 -115.85
CA ILE A 478 -46.09 77.81 -116.95
C ILE A 478 -46.38 77.16 -118.32
N THR A 479 -46.26 75.83 -118.41
CA THR A 479 -46.49 75.09 -119.66
C THR A 479 -47.95 75.12 -120.09
N HIS A 480 -48.90 75.07 -119.13
CA HIS A 480 -50.33 75.24 -119.41
C HIS A 480 -50.61 76.61 -120.04
N LYS A 481 -50.05 77.69 -119.47
CA LYS A 481 -50.17 79.05 -120.04
C LYS A 481 -49.58 79.14 -121.45
N LEU A 482 -48.45 78.45 -121.72
CA LEU A 482 -47.86 78.40 -123.06
C LEU A 482 -48.79 77.69 -124.07
N GLY A 483 -49.46 76.62 -123.63
CA GLY A 483 -50.51 75.94 -124.40
C GLY A 483 -51.66 76.89 -124.76
N GLU A 484 -52.21 77.60 -123.77
CA GLU A 484 -53.26 78.61 -123.99
C GLU A 484 -52.83 79.72 -124.94
N PHE A 485 -51.59 80.24 -124.81
CA PHE A 485 -51.07 81.24 -125.74
C PHE A 485 -50.95 80.72 -127.17
N SER A 486 -50.55 79.46 -127.34
CA SER A 486 -50.43 78.83 -128.67
C SER A 486 -51.79 78.58 -129.30
N ASP A 487 -52.81 78.17 -128.54
CA ASP A 487 -54.19 78.06 -129.00
C ASP A 487 -54.75 79.41 -129.48
N ASN A 488 -54.48 80.48 -128.72
CA ASN A 488 -54.86 81.85 -129.11
C ASN A 488 -54.18 82.27 -130.41
N ILE A 489 -52.88 82.01 -130.57
CA ILE A 489 -52.13 82.31 -131.81
C ILE A 489 -52.70 81.51 -132.98
N GLY A 490 -53.03 80.23 -132.79
CA GLY A 490 -53.68 79.40 -133.81
C GLY A 490 -54.98 80.04 -134.32
N SER A 491 -55.86 80.50 -133.42
CA SER A 491 -57.10 81.19 -133.83
C SER A 491 -56.83 82.49 -134.61
N ILE A 492 -55.77 83.22 -134.27
CA ILE A 492 -55.38 84.45 -134.98
C ILE A 492 -54.89 84.10 -136.39
N LEU A 493 -54.11 83.03 -136.54
CA LEU A 493 -53.63 82.57 -137.83
C LEU A 493 -54.76 82.10 -138.75
N ASP A 494 -55.79 81.43 -138.22
CA ASP A 494 -56.98 81.07 -138.98
C ASP A 494 -57.70 82.31 -139.53
N VAL A 495 -57.80 83.38 -138.73
CA VAL A 495 -58.34 84.68 -139.19
C VAL A 495 -57.47 85.30 -140.27
N ILE A 496 -56.14 85.31 -140.11
CA ILE A 496 -55.22 85.87 -141.12
C ILE A 496 -55.29 85.07 -142.42
N ARG A 497 -55.35 83.73 -142.34
CA ARG A 497 -55.52 82.85 -143.51
C ARG A 497 -56.82 83.16 -144.22
N SER A 498 -57.92 83.30 -143.49
CA SER A 498 -59.22 83.70 -144.04
C SER A 498 -59.15 85.06 -144.74
N ILE A 499 -58.48 86.05 -144.14
CA ILE A 499 -58.27 87.38 -144.75
C ILE A 499 -57.40 87.26 -146.02
N ALA A 500 -56.33 86.47 -146.00
CA ALA A 500 -55.46 86.26 -147.15
C ALA A 500 -56.20 85.59 -148.31
N GLU A 501 -57.03 84.57 -148.02
CA GLU A 501 -57.89 83.90 -149.00
C GLU A 501 -58.93 84.85 -149.60
N GLN A 502 -59.59 85.66 -148.76
CA GLN A 502 -60.50 86.73 -149.21
C GLN A 502 -59.77 87.76 -150.08
N THR A 503 -58.55 88.14 -149.70
CA THR A 503 -57.72 89.11 -150.45
C THR A 503 -57.28 88.54 -151.80
N ASN A 504 -56.93 87.24 -151.85
CA ASN A 504 -56.59 86.52 -153.07
C ASN A 504 -57.78 86.48 -154.05
N LEU A 505 -59.00 86.21 -153.53
CA LEU A 505 -60.26 86.25 -154.29
C LEU A 505 -60.58 87.67 -154.80
N LEU A 506 -60.43 88.69 -153.96
CA LEU A 506 -60.63 90.09 -154.34
C LEU A 506 -59.63 90.52 -155.43
N ALA A 507 -58.36 90.16 -155.28
CA ALA A 507 -57.31 90.44 -156.24
C ALA A 507 -57.52 89.71 -157.57
N LEU A 508 -57.98 88.46 -157.53
CA LEU A 508 -58.38 87.72 -158.74
C LEU A 508 -59.51 88.42 -159.48
N ASN A 509 -60.56 88.85 -158.77
CA ASN A 509 -61.67 89.60 -159.36
C ASN A 509 -61.19 90.93 -159.97
N ALA A 510 -60.27 91.64 -159.29
CA ALA A 510 -59.67 92.87 -159.80
C ALA A 510 -58.80 92.64 -161.04
N ALA A 511 -58.00 91.56 -161.09
CA ALA A 511 -57.19 91.20 -162.25
C ALA A 511 -58.06 90.85 -163.47
N ILE A 512 -59.18 90.14 -163.25
CA ILE A 512 -60.18 89.83 -164.28
C ILE A 512 -60.77 91.12 -164.86
N GLU A 513 -61.19 92.07 -164.00
CA GLU A 513 -61.80 93.32 -164.46
C GLU A 513 -60.77 94.26 -165.11
N ALA A 514 -59.51 94.25 -164.65
CA ALA A 514 -58.42 94.99 -165.27
C ALA A 514 -58.06 94.45 -166.68
N ALA A 515 -58.07 93.12 -166.87
CA ALA A 515 -57.92 92.51 -168.18
C ALA A 515 -59.09 92.88 -169.13
N ARG A 516 -60.29 93.05 -168.57
CA ARG A 516 -61.50 93.47 -169.30
C ARG A 516 -61.44 94.92 -169.81
N ALA A 517 -60.72 95.79 -169.11
CA ALA A 517 -60.53 97.20 -169.46
C ALA A 517 -59.44 97.48 -170.53
N GLY A 518 -58.76 96.45 -171.03
CA GLY A 518 -57.76 96.58 -172.10
C GLY A 518 -56.55 97.46 -171.73
N ASP A 519 -56.10 98.32 -172.66
CA ASP A 519 -54.90 99.15 -172.47
C ASP A 519 -55.00 100.13 -171.28
N ALA A 520 -56.21 100.56 -170.91
CA ALA A 520 -56.44 101.44 -169.75
C ALA A 520 -56.28 100.72 -168.39
N GLY A 521 -56.46 99.40 -168.36
CA GLY A 521 -56.40 98.57 -167.15
C GLY A 521 -55.02 98.03 -166.81
N ARG A 522 -54.00 98.27 -167.67
CA ARG A 522 -52.70 97.62 -167.55
C ARG A 522 -51.97 97.89 -166.23
N GLY A 523 -52.06 99.12 -165.71
CA GLY A 523 -51.50 99.47 -164.40
C GLY A 523 -52.23 98.79 -163.24
N PHE A 524 -53.56 98.67 -163.33
CA PHE A 524 -54.38 97.98 -162.32
C PHE A 524 -54.16 96.46 -162.34
N ALA A 525 -53.96 95.86 -163.51
CA ALA A 525 -53.67 94.43 -163.63
C ALA A 525 -52.36 94.05 -162.92
N VAL A 526 -51.30 94.86 -163.08
CA VAL A 526 -50.02 94.66 -162.38
C VAL A 526 -50.19 94.76 -160.86
N VAL A 527 -50.96 95.74 -160.38
CA VAL A 527 -51.24 95.87 -158.93
C VAL A 527 -52.07 94.70 -158.42
N ALA A 528 -53.07 94.24 -159.19
CA ALA A 528 -53.90 93.11 -158.80
C ALA A 528 -53.10 91.80 -158.74
N ASP A 529 -52.22 91.54 -159.71
CA ASP A 529 -51.33 90.37 -159.68
C ASP A 529 -50.32 90.44 -158.53
N GLU A 530 -49.80 91.62 -158.19
CA GLU A 530 -48.91 91.81 -157.03
C GLU A 530 -49.65 91.58 -155.70
N VAL A 531 -50.89 92.08 -155.56
CA VAL A 531 -51.73 91.81 -154.39
C VAL A 531 -52.07 90.32 -154.29
N ARG A 532 -52.33 89.66 -155.42
CA ARG A 532 -52.60 88.21 -155.47
C ARG A 532 -51.37 87.40 -155.07
N ALA A 533 -50.18 87.77 -155.55
CA ALA A 533 -48.91 87.18 -155.15
C ALA A 533 -48.63 87.38 -153.65
N LEU A 534 -48.93 88.58 -153.12
CA LEU A 534 -48.80 88.88 -151.69
C LEU A 534 -49.79 88.08 -150.83
N ALA A 535 -51.03 87.93 -151.28
CA ALA A 535 -52.05 87.14 -150.60
C ALA A 535 -51.67 85.65 -150.56
N ASN A 536 -51.20 85.08 -151.67
CA ASN A 536 -50.68 83.70 -151.70
C ASN A 536 -49.44 83.54 -150.79
N ARG A 537 -48.48 84.49 -150.82
CA ARG A 537 -47.33 84.47 -149.90
C ARG A 537 -47.78 84.54 -148.43
N THR A 538 -48.80 85.35 -148.13
CA THR A 538 -49.37 85.45 -146.78
C THR A 538 -50.01 84.13 -146.36
N GLN A 539 -50.78 83.50 -147.25
CA GLN A 539 -51.39 82.20 -147.01
C GLN A 539 -50.33 81.11 -146.74
N THR A 540 -49.32 80.98 -147.60
CA THR A 540 -48.21 80.03 -147.40
C THR A 540 -47.47 80.29 -146.09
N SER A 541 -47.16 81.56 -145.75
CA SER A 541 -46.52 81.88 -144.47
C SER A 541 -47.43 81.56 -143.27
N THR A 542 -48.75 81.78 -143.36
CA THR A 542 -49.67 81.37 -142.28
C THR A 542 -49.80 79.86 -142.15
N GLU A 543 -49.66 79.08 -143.22
CA GLU A 543 -49.61 77.61 -143.17
C GLU A 543 -48.32 77.13 -142.50
N GLU A 544 -47.17 77.72 -142.84
CA GLU A 544 -45.89 77.43 -142.19
C GLU A 544 -45.92 77.79 -140.69
N ILE A 545 -46.46 78.96 -140.31
CA ILE A 545 -46.59 79.35 -138.91
C ILE A 545 -47.60 78.44 -138.18
N GLN A 546 -48.72 78.08 -138.81
CA GLN A 546 -49.69 77.16 -138.23
C GLN A 546 -49.04 75.80 -137.90
N ALA A 547 -48.25 75.25 -138.84
CA ALA A 547 -47.51 74.01 -138.59
C ALA A 547 -46.53 74.13 -137.42
N MET A 548 -45.85 75.28 -137.27
CA MET A 548 -44.99 75.57 -136.12
C MET A 548 -45.79 75.64 -134.80
N ILE A 549 -46.98 76.25 -134.81
CA ILE A 549 -47.86 76.35 -133.63
C ILE A 549 -48.42 74.98 -133.24
N GLU A 550 -48.85 74.16 -134.20
CA GLU A 550 -49.28 72.78 -133.95
C GLU A 550 -48.15 71.92 -133.36
N SER A 551 -46.92 72.10 -133.88
CA SER A 551 -45.72 71.47 -133.30
C SER A 551 -45.44 71.95 -131.88
N LEU A 552 -45.63 73.25 -131.59
CA LEU A 552 -45.47 73.84 -130.26
C LEU A 552 -46.53 73.33 -129.28
N GLN A 553 -47.80 73.26 -129.70
CA GLN A 553 -48.90 72.68 -128.91
C GLN A 553 -48.64 71.21 -128.59
N SER A 554 -48.22 70.43 -129.59
CA SER A 554 -47.86 69.02 -129.41
C SER A 554 -46.71 68.86 -128.42
N SER A 555 -45.65 69.67 -128.58
CA SER A 555 -44.51 69.69 -127.66
C SER A 555 -44.89 70.11 -126.25
N SER A 556 -45.75 71.12 -126.09
CA SER A 556 -46.29 71.56 -124.80
C SER A 556 -47.08 70.46 -124.10
N LYS A 557 -48.00 69.78 -124.81
CA LYS A 557 -48.74 68.62 -124.28
C LYS A 557 -47.80 67.49 -123.85
N HIS A 558 -46.75 67.22 -124.64
CA HIS A 558 -45.74 66.24 -124.29
C HIS A 558 -44.98 66.64 -123.01
N VAL A 559 -44.58 67.91 -122.86
CA VAL A 559 -43.94 68.42 -121.63
C VAL A 559 -44.86 68.26 -120.42
N VAL A 560 -46.14 68.59 -120.52
CA VAL A 560 -47.12 68.39 -119.43
C VAL A 560 -47.20 66.91 -119.03
N ALA A 561 -47.27 65.99 -119.99
CA ALA A 561 -47.30 64.55 -119.70
C ALA A 561 -46.02 64.06 -119.00
N VAL A 562 -44.84 64.54 -119.44
CA VAL A 562 -43.56 64.23 -118.80
C VAL A 562 -43.48 64.80 -117.39
N MET A 563 -43.97 66.02 -117.17
CA MET A 563 -44.00 66.67 -115.86
C MET A 563 -44.96 65.95 -114.89
N ALA A 564 -46.14 65.55 -115.34
CA ALA A 564 -47.08 64.76 -114.52
C ALA A 564 -46.47 63.44 -114.05
N ARG A 565 -45.79 62.71 -114.95
CA ARG A 565 -45.04 61.51 -114.58
C ARG A 565 -43.89 61.81 -113.62
N SER A 566 -43.19 62.93 -113.81
CA SER A 566 -42.10 63.34 -112.92
C SER A 566 -42.62 63.70 -111.52
N GLN A 567 -43.81 64.29 -111.42
CA GLN A 567 -44.49 64.58 -110.16
C GLN A 567 -44.86 63.28 -109.41
N GLU A 568 -45.43 62.30 -110.11
CA GLU A 568 -45.72 60.96 -109.56
C GLU A 568 -44.43 60.30 -109.01
N GLN A 569 -43.36 60.27 -109.81
CA GLN A 569 -42.06 59.74 -109.37
C GLN A 569 -41.48 60.48 -108.15
N THR A 570 -41.72 61.78 -108.05
CA THR A 570 -41.27 62.60 -106.92
C THR A 570 -42.07 62.25 -105.66
N GLN A 571 -43.38 62.04 -105.75
CA GLN A 571 -44.22 61.58 -104.64
C GLN A 571 -43.81 60.18 -104.16
N ASP A 572 -43.55 59.26 -105.08
CA ASP A 572 -43.03 57.93 -104.76
C ASP A 572 -41.68 58.02 -104.03
N CYS A 573 -40.79 58.92 -104.47
CA CYS A 573 -39.51 59.17 -103.82
C CYS A 573 -39.71 59.69 -102.38
N VAL A 574 -40.64 60.63 -102.13
CA VAL A 574 -40.98 61.08 -100.77
C VAL A 574 -41.49 59.91 -99.92
N ALA A 575 -42.41 59.09 -100.45
CA ALA A 575 -42.92 57.93 -99.74
C ALA A 575 -41.79 56.94 -99.37
N GLN A 576 -40.87 56.68 -100.31
CA GLN A 576 -39.72 55.80 -100.09
C GLN A 576 -38.74 56.38 -99.05
N THR A 577 -38.51 57.69 -99.02
CA THR A 577 -37.67 58.32 -97.99
C THR A 577 -38.27 58.17 -96.58
N ARG A 578 -39.60 58.22 -96.44
CA ARG A 578 -40.26 57.98 -95.14
C ARG A 578 -40.03 56.56 -94.65
N VAL A 579 -40.22 55.56 -95.52
CA VAL A 579 -39.96 54.15 -95.20
C VAL A 579 -38.49 53.96 -94.80
N MET A 580 -37.56 54.65 -95.45
CA MET A 580 -36.14 54.58 -95.12
C MET A 580 -35.80 55.23 -93.76
N ASP A 581 -36.45 56.35 -93.40
CA ASP A 581 -36.29 56.96 -92.07
C ASP A 581 -36.81 56.05 -90.96
N GLU A 582 -37.99 55.43 -91.15
CA GLU A 582 -38.56 54.46 -90.21
C GLU A 582 -37.64 53.23 -90.03
N ALA A 583 -37.07 52.72 -91.12
CA ALA A 583 -36.14 51.60 -91.08
C ALA A 583 -34.86 51.94 -90.30
N LEU A 584 -34.27 53.12 -90.55
CA LEU A 584 -33.08 53.58 -89.84
C LEU A 584 -33.36 53.88 -88.36
N GLN A 585 -34.55 54.40 -88.02
CA GLN A 585 -34.97 54.57 -86.63
C GLN A 585 -35.08 53.22 -85.91
N SER A 586 -35.69 52.22 -86.54
CA SER A 586 -35.73 50.85 -86.02
C SER A 586 -34.33 50.26 -85.84
N ILE A 587 -33.38 50.54 -86.73
CA ILE A 587 -31.98 50.11 -86.57
C ILE A 587 -31.37 50.76 -85.32
N ALA A 588 -31.50 52.07 -85.14
CA ALA A 588 -30.96 52.79 -83.97
C ALA A 588 -31.54 52.24 -82.64
N GLU A 589 -32.85 52.00 -82.58
CA GLU A 589 -33.51 51.40 -81.40
C GLU A 589 -32.97 49.99 -81.10
N ARG A 590 -32.76 49.18 -82.14
CA ARG A 590 -32.16 47.84 -82.00
C ARG A 590 -30.70 47.92 -81.55
N MET A 591 -29.91 48.87 -82.04
CA MET A 591 -28.54 49.08 -81.59
C MET A 591 -28.50 49.48 -80.11
N SER A 592 -29.38 50.38 -79.67
CA SER A 592 -29.50 50.71 -78.24
C SER A 592 -29.86 49.49 -77.38
N ALA A 593 -30.72 48.60 -77.86
CA ALA A 593 -31.06 47.36 -77.16
C ALA A 593 -29.86 46.39 -77.10
N ILE A 594 -29.11 46.25 -78.20
CA ILE A 594 -27.89 45.42 -78.25
C ILE A 594 -26.83 45.97 -77.30
N LYS A 595 -26.66 47.29 -77.22
CA LYS A 595 -25.76 47.94 -76.26
C LYS A 595 -26.12 47.56 -74.83
N ALA A 596 -27.40 47.68 -74.44
CA ALA A 596 -27.86 47.30 -73.11
C ALA A 596 -27.63 45.80 -72.80
N MET A 597 -27.82 44.91 -73.79
CA MET A 597 -27.48 43.49 -73.63
C MET A 597 -25.98 43.28 -73.45
N ALA A 598 -25.14 44.01 -74.18
CA ALA A 598 -23.70 43.94 -74.02
C ALA A 598 -23.24 44.44 -72.64
N ASP A 599 -23.84 45.50 -72.09
CA ASP A 599 -23.63 45.92 -70.69
C ASP A 599 -23.91 44.77 -69.71
N GLN A 600 -25.04 44.07 -69.89
CA GLN A 600 -25.43 42.97 -69.03
C GLN A 600 -24.48 41.76 -69.15
N VAL A 601 -24.03 41.43 -70.36
CA VAL A 601 -23.04 40.36 -70.59
C VAL A 601 -21.70 40.70 -69.95
N ALA A 602 -21.25 41.96 -70.06
CA ALA A 602 -20.01 42.41 -69.43
C ALA A 602 -20.08 42.31 -67.89
N HIS A 603 -21.21 42.70 -67.29
CA HIS A 603 -21.45 42.51 -65.86
C HIS A 603 -21.45 41.04 -65.45
N ALA A 604 -22.15 40.18 -66.20
CA ALA A 604 -22.17 38.74 -65.92
C ALA A 604 -20.78 38.10 -66.02
N ALA A 605 -19.97 38.51 -66.99
CA ALA A 605 -18.58 38.06 -67.12
C ALA A 605 -17.71 38.50 -65.93
N GLN A 606 -17.87 39.74 -65.46
CA GLN A 606 -17.15 40.22 -64.27
C GLN A 606 -17.56 39.48 -62.99
N GLU A 607 -18.85 39.15 -62.86
CA GLU A 607 -19.36 38.33 -61.77
C GLU A 607 -18.81 36.91 -61.83
N GLN A 608 -18.75 36.30 -63.02
CA GLN A 608 -18.10 34.99 -63.22
C GLN A 608 -16.62 35.00 -62.80
N ILE A 609 -15.85 36.04 -63.14
CA ILE A 609 -14.46 36.18 -62.67
C ILE A 609 -14.40 36.18 -61.14
N SER A 610 -15.24 36.99 -60.48
CA SER A 610 -15.28 37.06 -59.02
C SER A 610 -15.68 35.73 -58.38
N VAL A 611 -16.66 35.03 -58.95
CA VAL A 611 -17.09 33.70 -58.47
C VAL A 611 -15.97 32.69 -58.66
N SER A 612 -15.32 32.64 -59.83
CA SER A 612 -14.18 31.76 -60.10
C SER A 612 -13.06 31.95 -59.09
N GLN A 613 -12.69 33.19 -58.75
CA GLN A 613 -11.70 33.47 -57.70
C GLN A 613 -12.15 33.00 -56.30
N GLY A 614 -13.45 33.11 -56.02
CA GLY A 614 -14.06 32.53 -54.80
C GLY A 614 -13.93 31.00 -54.76
N VAL A 615 -14.31 30.32 -55.85
CA VAL A 615 -14.23 28.86 -55.95
C VAL A 615 -12.77 28.40 -55.89
N ALA A 616 -11.83 29.09 -56.54
CA ALA A 616 -10.41 28.77 -56.48
C ALA A 616 -9.88 28.75 -55.03
N ARG A 617 -10.30 29.71 -54.19
CA ARG A 617 -9.95 29.73 -52.75
C ARG A 617 -10.56 28.54 -52.00
N HIS A 618 -11.80 28.17 -52.30
CA HIS A 618 -12.42 26.99 -51.70
C HIS A 618 -11.73 25.69 -52.11
N VAL A 619 -11.33 25.57 -53.37
CA VAL A 619 -10.58 24.43 -53.91
C VAL A 619 -9.21 24.30 -53.24
N ALA A 620 -8.51 25.41 -53.02
CA ALA A 620 -7.28 25.42 -52.23
C ALA A 620 -7.51 24.92 -50.78
N GLY A 621 -8.58 25.37 -50.13
CA GLY A 621 -8.95 24.87 -48.80
C GLY A 621 -9.29 23.38 -48.77
N ILE A 622 -9.93 22.85 -49.83
CA ILE A 622 -10.19 21.41 -49.97
C ILE A 622 -8.87 20.63 -50.11
N ALA A 623 -7.90 21.16 -50.83
CA ALA A 623 -6.58 20.54 -50.97
C ALA A 623 -5.83 20.46 -49.63
N ASP A 624 -5.89 21.51 -48.81
CA ASP A 624 -5.30 21.52 -47.47
C ASP A 624 -5.95 20.47 -46.55
N VAL A 625 -7.30 20.40 -46.53
CA VAL A 625 -8.03 19.38 -45.76
C VAL A 625 -7.70 17.96 -46.25
N ALA A 626 -7.54 17.77 -47.56
CA ALA A 626 -7.12 16.49 -48.11
C ALA A 626 -5.70 16.11 -47.64
N TYR A 627 -4.77 17.07 -47.53
CA TYR A 627 -3.43 16.84 -46.99
C TYR A 627 -3.47 16.45 -45.49
N GLU A 628 -4.28 17.13 -44.68
CA GLU A 628 -4.47 16.78 -43.28
C GLU A 628 -5.10 15.38 -43.12
N THR A 629 -6.11 15.06 -43.95
CA THR A 629 -6.78 13.75 -43.94
C THR A 629 -5.82 12.62 -44.33
N GLU A 630 -4.90 12.84 -45.30
CA GLU A 630 -3.86 11.87 -45.62
C GLU A 630 -2.98 11.56 -44.41
N ARG A 631 -2.57 12.61 -43.69
CA ARG A 631 -1.71 12.50 -42.51
C ARG A 631 -2.41 11.72 -41.40
N GLU A 632 -3.66 12.08 -41.10
CA GLU A 632 -4.48 11.41 -40.09
C GLU A 632 -4.74 9.94 -40.43
N ALA A 633 -5.04 9.64 -41.71
CA ALA A 633 -5.21 8.27 -42.17
C ALA A 633 -3.90 7.46 -42.01
N ARG A 634 -2.74 8.03 -42.35
CA ARG A 634 -1.44 7.37 -42.15
C ARG A 634 -1.15 7.10 -40.66
N GLU A 635 -1.48 8.06 -39.79
CA GLU A 635 -1.32 7.89 -38.33
C GLU A 635 -2.26 6.83 -37.76
N SER A 636 -3.51 6.77 -38.25
CA SER A 636 -4.49 5.75 -37.90
C SER A 636 -4.06 4.34 -38.35
N ALA A 637 -3.52 4.21 -39.56
CA ALA A 637 -2.96 2.95 -40.06
C ALA A 637 -1.80 2.47 -39.18
N SER A 638 -0.86 3.37 -38.86
CA SER A 638 0.27 3.05 -37.97
C SER A 638 -0.18 2.67 -36.56
N SER A 639 -1.17 3.39 -36.00
CA SER A 639 -1.74 3.06 -34.70
C SER A 639 -2.44 1.70 -34.71
N SER A 640 -3.07 1.34 -35.83
CA SER A 640 -3.71 0.03 -36.03
C SER A 640 -2.68 -1.11 -36.09
N GLU A 641 -1.53 -0.90 -36.74
CA GLU A 641 -0.41 -1.87 -36.70
C GLU A 641 0.12 -2.05 -35.27
N VAL A 642 0.31 -0.97 -34.53
CA VAL A 642 0.74 -1.03 -33.12
C VAL A 642 -0.28 -1.77 -32.26
N LEU A 643 -1.58 -1.51 -32.46
CA LEU A 643 -2.67 -2.25 -31.80
C LEU A 643 -2.61 -3.73 -32.15
N ALA A 644 -2.44 -4.09 -33.42
CA ALA A 644 -2.33 -5.47 -33.85
C ALA A 644 -1.13 -6.18 -33.19
N ASP A 645 0.03 -5.53 -33.10
CA ASP A 645 1.21 -6.05 -32.40
C ASP A 645 0.96 -6.23 -30.89
N LEU A 646 0.33 -5.24 -30.24
CA LEU A 646 0.00 -5.31 -28.81
C LEU A 646 -0.98 -6.45 -28.52
N VAL A 647 -1.95 -6.66 -29.40
CA VAL A 647 -2.93 -7.73 -29.29
C VAL A 647 -2.29 -9.09 -29.60
N ALA A 648 -1.36 -9.18 -30.55
CA ALA A 648 -0.58 -10.40 -30.79
C ALA A 648 0.24 -10.78 -29.55
N LYS A 649 0.89 -9.81 -28.88
CA LYS A 649 1.55 -10.01 -27.59
C LYS A 649 0.56 -10.46 -26.51
N GLN A 650 -0.63 -9.85 -26.45
CA GLN A 650 -1.68 -10.26 -25.50
C GLN A 650 -2.16 -11.70 -25.77
N GLN A 651 -2.39 -12.08 -27.02
CA GLN A 651 -2.72 -13.44 -27.42
C GLN A 651 -1.61 -14.43 -27.06
N GLN A 652 -0.34 -14.06 -27.23
CA GLN A 652 0.80 -14.89 -26.83
C GLN A 652 0.83 -15.11 -25.31
N LEU A 653 0.56 -14.06 -24.52
CA LEU A 653 0.45 -14.16 -23.07
C LEU A 653 -0.74 -15.04 -22.64
N ILE A 654 -1.88 -14.93 -23.34
CA ILE A 654 -3.07 -15.76 -23.07
C ILE A 654 -2.88 -17.20 -23.56
N ALA A 655 -2.14 -17.44 -24.63
CA ALA A 655 -1.87 -18.77 -25.16
C ALA A 655 -1.06 -19.65 -24.19
N HIS A 656 -0.40 -19.04 -23.20
CA HIS A 656 0.19 -19.75 -22.07
C HIS A 656 -0.89 -20.46 -21.21
N PHE A 657 -2.11 -19.93 -21.21
CA PHE A 657 -3.25 -20.50 -20.51
C PHE A 657 -4.04 -21.45 -21.43
N LYS A 658 -4.33 -22.66 -20.94
CA LYS A 658 -5.25 -23.61 -21.56
C LYS A 658 -6.61 -23.45 -20.91
N VAL A 659 -7.64 -23.19 -21.69
CA VAL A 659 -9.00 -22.92 -21.22
C VAL A 659 -9.98 -23.93 -21.77
#